data_AF-A0A2P7RNE6-F1
#
_entry.id   AF-A0A2P7RNE6-F1
#
_cell.length_a   1.000
_cell.length_b   1.000
_cell.length_c   1.000
_cell.angle_alpha   90.00
_cell.angle_beta   90.00
_cell.angle_gamma   90.00
#
_symmetry.space_group_name_H-M   'P 1'
#
loop_
_entity.id
_entity.type
_entity.pdbx_description
1 polymer ?
#
loop_
_entity_poly.entity_id
_entity_poly.type
_entity_poly.pdbx_seq_one_letter_code
_entity_poly.pdbx_strand_id
1 'polypeptide(L)'
;MAASKSTFGYSALLWSVELLLKVSRNAEARQLLTWITAQRQADRRLLSLVSRAWKGTESDKRITDLRLAHLNNLIELPLRKRNYPRLLYLAARYEVIGKNMPVTVGDLLARQLVSDAGRVRLRDASAAALKKMPNSTFLLYLNAVTTAKAGDPASASAMLSDKLRALSAQPTRSAAESKAVKRQFDTLSGTWRVVDLIAREEMLWLDNERGSSYATLALEDSFAREGTDNQSASLNFKEPLLQARDEERYLNSCLADFNASPALVVKLKTIKEMLRHATRRQLSYHHAYGVAHRCYDEVQEGIDRVLASAEADYPEDKHRKLAIQTLNLALELCIKLRRAPETEKLKTKLLEIVRWQSFEPFRWQALPTLVSENLDVWKPVTLKLRREIKGLPSSEGELKAFLRWAMLCREFEDAEKVFRKLKPALQGSPAALYFVNILQRQSRFTDALHLIKRVHAYMLAKPSSLTPFNHWNLVRRYGELDFLRKTSNFYLKEKQPRNPVGVMLLAARNIDQLRKYPLVVLMMLKRRGWAVIPLVEGLLPRELTGNPRIDVLHGCITLENSFRPEAEWQLPALEGFKAEPQKGILRWGNIDLSHSMMEDARIGRRAFNIDLTCPSLSTYLDGLCLWTQRYAKAAAYARAHFSTMGLRCGFMTLFNSRLPESLFRSYCDEFGDPDTFFCLHTANGYENYFKNFQTSISTRCVIRNVTKHRHVRASSMPIPEFFESYYQLHKKNIADVLTRIEAVASIRRTTAGQSNPDPAVEACEKRIMEWRAKGGKVVCLLGRVVCDSAVPFDGGPAHKDLSDWLNHSIEAVRDTDTLLLIKPHPHELNESIGTYLNEYFVDLIKVDIPDNVIILGHRWFDIQSLKRFVDLGLLYNGTAAVEMALLEIPTVLCGHFGPIDYPLGHLVPTGRRQYENMLRFKSRAKAAPDMRARAAIWLHYMSMSGFILDYRYHARPMTNKVVYPPYWIDEDMQSYVKHGDAQASILAKRAIGILDEPRI
;
A
#
# COMPACT_ATOMS: atom_id res chain seq x y z
N MET A 1 48.88 -43.64 20.10
CA MET A 1 49.07 -44.36 18.81
C MET A 1 49.70 -43.42 17.78
N ALA A 2 51.00 -43.12 17.96
CA ALA A 2 51.80 -42.32 17.06
C ALA A 2 53.05 -43.14 16.69
N ALA A 3 52.95 -43.96 15.64
CA ALA A 3 54.05 -44.55 14.86
C ALA A 3 53.52 -45.70 13.97
N SER A 4 53.03 -45.40 12.75
CA SER A 4 52.95 -46.33 11.59
C SER A 4 52.25 -45.74 10.35
N LYS A 5 52.35 -44.42 10.07
CA LYS A 5 51.59 -43.78 8.98
C LYS A 5 52.48 -43.22 7.86
N SER A 6 53.37 -44.04 7.28
CA SER A 6 54.09 -43.66 6.05
C SER A 6 53.84 -44.55 4.82
N THR A 7 52.98 -45.57 4.90
CA THR A 7 52.74 -46.50 3.77
C THR A 7 51.26 -46.88 3.55
N PHE A 8 50.33 -45.96 3.80
CA PHE A 8 48.97 -46.10 3.26
C PHE A 8 48.81 -45.20 2.04
N GLY A 9 48.64 -45.80 0.86
CA GLY A 9 48.37 -45.07 -0.38
C GLY A 9 47.13 -44.17 -0.22
N TYR A 10 47.15 -42.99 -0.83
CA TYR A 10 46.07 -41.99 -0.76
C TYR A 10 44.67 -42.59 -0.99
N SER A 11 44.54 -43.52 -1.94
CA SER A 11 43.30 -44.26 -2.19
C SER A 11 42.82 -45.10 -1.01
N ALA A 12 43.74 -45.74 -0.27
CA ALA A 12 43.42 -46.52 0.93
C ALA A 12 42.91 -45.63 2.06
N LEU A 13 43.52 -44.45 2.25
CA LEU A 13 43.08 -43.47 3.24
C LEU A 13 41.67 -42.93 2.94
N LEU A 14 41.35 -42.63 1.68
CA LEU A 14 40.00 -42.22 1.29
C LEU A 14 38.98 -43.36 1.49
N TRP A 15 39.38 -44.61 1.26
CA TRP A 15 38.53 -45.77 1.52
C TRP A 15 38.25 -45.96 3.01
N SER A 16 39.25 -45.75 3.88
CA SER A 16 39.06 -45.73 5.33
C SER A 16 38.08 -44.63 5.76
N VAL A 17 38.17 -43.43 5.18
CA VAL A 17 37.18 -42.36 5.42
C VAL A 17 35.77 -42.78 4.98
N GLU A 18 35.63 -43.39 3.80
CA GLU A 18 34.34 -43.88 3.30
C GLU A 18 33.73 -44.92 4.23
N LEU A 19 34.54 -45.85 4.75
CA LEU A 19 34.11 -46.85 5.70
C LEU A 19 33.66 -46.20 7.01
N LEU A 20 34.47 -45.29 7.58
CA LEU A 20 34.14 -44.54 8.80
C LEU A 20 32.82 -43.78 8.67
N LEU A 21 32.58 -43.14 7.51
CA LEU A 21 31.32 -42.45 7.22
C LEU A 21 30.13 -43.40 7.03
N LYS A 22 30.34 -44.63 6.53
CA LYS A 22 29.28 -45.64 6.41
C LYS A 22 28.85 -46.18 7.78
N VAL A 23 29.79 -46.34 8.71
CA VAL A 23 29.51 -46.80 10.08
C VAL A 23 29.24 -45.65 11.07
N SER A 24 28.89 -44.46 10.57
CA SER A 24 28.55 -43.27 11.37
C SER A 24 29.64 -42.76 12.33
N ARG A 25 30.90 -43.16 12.16
CA ARG A 25 32.07 -42.67 12.93
C ARG A 25 32.58 -41.34 12.37
N ASN A 26 31.69 -40.34 12.35
CA ASN A 26 31.93 -39.05 11.70
C ASN A 26 33.09 -38.25 12.34
N ALA A 27 33.28 -38.34 13.65
CA ALA A 27 34.36 -37.61 14.34
C ALA A 27 35.76 -38.07 13.88
N GLU A 28 35.95 -39.37 13.72
CA GLU A 28 37.21 -39.96 13.27
C GLU A 28 37.44 -39.74 11.77
N ALA A 29 36.36 -39.85 10.97
CA ALA A 29 36.41 -39.47 9.56
C ALA A 29 36.85 -38.02 9.38
N ARG A 30 36.36 -37.11 10.23
CA ARG A 30 36.77 -35.70 10.25
C ARG A 30 38.23 -35.53 10.62
N GLN A 31 38.72 -36.16 11.69
CA GLN A 31 40.14 -36.09 12.07
C GLN A 31 41.06 -36.55 10.92
N LEU A 32 40.72 -37.67 10.28
CA LEU A 32 41.49 -38.20 9.16
C LEU A 32 41.45 -37.26 7.94
N LEU A 33 40.28 -36.70 7.61
CA LEU A 33 40.11 -35.75 6.53
C LEU A 33 40.83 -34.42 6.77
N THR A 34 40.86 -33.91 8.00
CA THR A 34 41.64 -32.72 8.35
C THR A 34 43.13 -32.94 8.09
N TRP A 35 43.65 -34.13 8.43
CA TRP A 35 45.03 -34.50 8.12
C TRP A 35 45.28 -34.64 6.60
N ILE A 36 44.42 -35.36 5.87
CA ILE A 36 44.57 -35.54 4.41
C ILE A 36 44.54 -34.20 3.68
N THR A 37 43.59 -33.33 4.03
CA THR A 37 43.42 -32.02 3.38
C THR A 37 44.56 -31.07 3.71
N ALA A 38 45.31 -31.29 4.80
CA ALA A 38 46.50 -30.51 5.15
C ALA A 38 47.67 -30.71 4.17
N GLN A 39 47.83 -31.94 3.66
CA GLN A 39 49.03 -32.38 2.93
C GLN A 39 48.85 -32.53 1.42
N ARG A 40 47.62 -32.49 0.90
CA ARG A 40 47.31 -32.78 -0.50
C ARG A 40 46.39 -31.73 -1.12
N GLN A 41 46.57 -31.48 -2.42
CA GLN A 41 45.56 -30.76 -3.21
C GLN A 41 44.27 -31.59 -3.30
N ALA A 42 43.13 -30.91 -3.26
CA ALA A 42 41.84 -31.58 -3.20
C ALA A 42 41.33 -31.98 -4.59
N ASP A 43 41.11 -33.28 -4.78
CA ASP A 43 40.39 -33.82 -5.94
C ASP A 43 38.87 -33.92 -5.68
N ARG A 44 38.09 -34.30 -6.71
CA ARG A 44 36.64 -34.43 -6.60
C ARG A 44 36.18 -35.43 -5.52
N ARG A 45 36.95 -36.51 -5.29
CA ARG A 45 36.60 -37.55 -4.32
C ARG A 45 36.80 -37.05 -2.90
N LEU A 46 37.94 -36.41 -2.61
CA LEU A 46 38.23 -35.78 -1.33
C LEU A 46 37.20 -34.70 -0.99
N LEU A 47 36.87 -33.81 -1.94
CA LEU A 47 35.86 -32.76 -1.78
C LEU A 47 34.48 -33.32 -1.40
N SER A 48 34.09 -34.45 -1.99
CA SER A 48 32.84 -35.16 -1.68
C SER A 48 32.84 -35.73 -0.27
N LEU A 49 33.94 -36.37 0.15
CA LEU A 49 34.10 -36.96 1.47
C LEU A 49 34.14 -35.91 2.58
N VAL A 50 34.87 -34.80 2.38
CA VAL A 50 34.85 -33.63 3.26
C VAL A 50 33.42 -33.10 3.43
N SER A 51 32.68 -32.95 2.32
CA SER A 51 31.31 -32.46 2.39
C SER A 51 30.35 -33.41 3.12
N ARG A 52 30.57 -34.72 3.06
CA ARG A 52 29.78 -35.72 3.80
C ARG A 52 30.12 -35.73 5.28
N ALA A 53 31.40 -35.69 5.64
CA ALA A 53 31.87 -35.76 7.02
C ALA A 53 31.47 -34.54 7.88
N TRP A 54 31.32 -33.37 7.25
CA TRP A 54 30.85 -32.12 7.89
C TRP A 54 29.38 -31.80 7.59
N LYS A 55 28.57 -32.77 7.18
CA LYS A 55 27.13 -32.56 6.99
C LYS A 55 26.48 -32.22 8.34
N GLY A 56 25.90 -31.03 8.45
CA GLY A 56 25.24 -30.56 9.68
C GLY A 56 26.19 -30.20 10.82
N THR A 57 27.48 -29.99 10.55
CA THR A 57 28.48 -29.56 11.54
C THR A 57 29.20 -28.31 11.06
N GLU A 58 29.50 -27.40 11.98
CA GLU A 58 30.38 -26.26 11.70
C GLU A 58 31.78 -26.74 11.31
N SER A 59 32.42 -25.95 10.46
CA SER A 59 33.75 -26.26 9.93
C SER A 59 34.62 -25.02 10.00
N ASP A 60 35.93 -25.22 10.18
CA ASP A 60 36.89 -24.13 10.05
C ASP A 60 36.88 -23.52 8.63
N LYS A 61 37.61 -22.43 8.46
CA LYS A 61 37.67 -21.70 7.17
C LYS A 61 38.14 -22.60 6.01
N ARG A 62 39.18 -23.41 6.21
CA ARG A 62 39.77 -24.27 5.17
C ARG A 62 38.78 -25.33 4.71
N ILE A 63 38.15 -26.03 5.65
CA ILE A 63 37.13 -27.05 5.36
C ILE A 63 35.90 -26.40 4.70
N THR A 64 35.50 -25.21 5.13
CA THR A 64 34.40 -24.46 4.52
C THR A 64 34.71 -24.09 3.06
N ASP A 65 35.94 -23.69 2.76
CA ASP A 65 36.37 -23.35 1.39
C ASP A 65 36.45 -24.61 0.49
N LEU A 66 36.84 -25.77 1.03
CA LEU A 66 36.75 -27.05 0.32
C LEU A 66 35.29 -27.46 0.04
N ARG A 67 34.40 -27.31 1.03
CA ARG A 67 32.96 -27.55 0.84
C ARG A 67 32.38 -26.62 -0.24
N LEU A 68 32.81 -25.36 -0.28
CA LEU A 68 32.44 -24.41 -1.32
C LEU A 68 32.92 -24.86 -2.71
N ALA A 69 34.18 -25.29 -2.84
CA ALA A 69 34.72 -25.82 -4.10
C ALA A 69 33.93 -27.04 -4.58
N HIS A 70 33.55 -27.95 -3.68
CA HIS A 70 32.67 -29.08 -4.00
C HIS A 70 31.32 -28.63 -4.55
N LEU A 71 30.66 -27.66 -3.89
CA LEU A 71 29.37 -27.14 -4.33
C LEU A 71 29.45 -26.45 -5.71
N ASN A 72 30.51 -25.67 -5.95
CA ASN A 72 30.76 -25.04 -7.25
C ASN A 72 30.91 -26.08 -8.37
N ASN A 73 31.55 -27.22 -8.09
CA ASN A 73 31.64 -28.33 -9.06
C ASN A 73 30.28 -28.99 -9.33
N LEU A 74 29.40 -29.05 -8.31
CA LEU A 74 28.09 -29.70 -8.45
C LEU A 74 27.03 -28.82 -9.11
N ILE A 75 27.18 -27.49 -9.08
CA ILE A 75 26.13 -26.57 -9.53
C ILE A 75 26.10 -26.35 -11.04
N GLU A 76 27.20 -26.62 -11.73
CA GLU A 76 27.35 -26.34 -13.16
C GLU A 76 26.34 -27.11 -14.04
N LEU A 77 26.24 -28.43 -13.87
CA LEU A 77 25.33 -29.26 -14.67
C LEU A 77 23.85 -28.93 -14.41
N PRO A 78 23.36 -28.82 -13.16
CA PRO A 78 22.01 -28.35 -12.88
C PRO A 78 21.71 -26.96 -13.44
N LEU A 79 22.68 -26.05 -13.42
CA LEU A 79 22.53 -24.69 -13.96
C LEU A 79 22.33 -24.73 -15.48
N ARG A 80 23.19 -25.46 -16.21
CA ARG A 80 23.07 -25.64 -17.67
C ARG A 80 21.73 -26.28 -18.05
N LYS A 81 21.29 -27.30 -17.30
CA LYS A 81 20.02 -28.01 -17.52
C LYS A 81 18.78 -27.30 -16.97
N ARG A 82 18.93 -26.15 -16.30
CA ARG A 82 17.85 -25.44 -15.58
C ARG A 82 17.05 -26.35 -14.64
N ASN A 83 17.73 -27.28 -13.95
CA ASN A 83 17.11 -28.19 -12.99
C ASN A 83 16.86 -27.47 -11.66
N TYR A 84 15.72 -26.78 -11.54
CA TYR A 84 15.37 -25.98 -10.37
C TYR A 84 15.36 -26.76 -9.04
N PRO A 85 14.77 -27.97 -8.94
CA PRO A 85 14.82 -28.73 -7.69
C PRO A 85 16.25 -28.99 -7.20
N ARG A 86 17.16 -29.35 -8.11
CA ARG A 86 18.56 -29.59 -7.76
C ARG A 86 19.30 -28.30 -7.44
N LEU A 87 19.04 -27.20 -8.16
CA LEU A 87 19.62 -25.89 -7.89
C LEU A 87 19.22 -25.36 -6.51
N LEU A 88 17.94 -25.45 -6.16
CA LEU A 88 17.42 -25.04 -4.85
C LEU A 88 17.96 -25.91 -3.71
N TYR A 89 18.07 -27.22 -3.92
CA TYR A 89 18.76 -28.10 -2.98
C TYR A 89 20.22 -27.69 -2.75
N LEU A 90 20.95 -27.34 -3.82
CA LEU A 90 22.32 -26.85 -3.69
C LEU A 90 22.36 -25.48 -3.00
N ALA A 91 21.43 -24.56 -3.29
CA ALA A 91 21.32 -23.26 -2.62
C ALA A 91 21.15 -23.41 -1.10
N ALA A 92 20.33 -24.35 -0.63
CA ALA A 92 20.22 -24.69 0.79
C ALA A 92 21.54 -25.22 1.39
N ARG A 93 22.40 -25.89 0.60
CA ARG A 93 23.74 -26.28 1.06
C ARG A 93 24.70 -25.10 1.15
N TYR A 94 24.60 -24.12 0.25
CA TYR A 94 25.33 -22.85 0.37
C TYR A 94 24.90 -22.06 1.62
N GLU A 95 23.59 -22.05 1.90
CA GLU A 95 23.02 -21.45 3.12
C GLU A 95 23.66 -22.03 4.38
N VAL A 96 23.71 -23.37 4.49
CA VAL A 96 24.27 -24.09 5.65
C VAL A 96 25.73 -23.73 5.91
N ILE A 97 26.53 -23.48 4.88
CA ILE A 97 27.94 -23.10 5.04
C ILE A 97 28.16 -21.58 5.06
N GLY A 98 27.09 -20.79 4.99
CA GLY A 98 27.16 -19.33 5.01
C GLY A 98 27.88 -18.70 3.80
N LYS A 99 27.97 -19.40 2.66
CA LYS A 99 28.65 -18.91 1.45
C LYS A 99 27.65 -18.52 0.36
N ASN A 100 28.12 -17.71 -0.58
CA ASN A 100 27.32 -17.26 -1.71
C ASN A 100 27.34 -18.30 -2.84
N MET A 101 26.21 -18.49 -3.50
CA MET A 101 26.14 -19.22 -4.76
C MET A 101 26.54 -18.31 -5.93
N PRO A 102 26.87 -18.86 -7.12
CA PRO A 102 27.13 -18.06 -8.31
C PRO A 102 25.95 -17.12 -8.63
N VAL A 103 26.25 -15.87 -8.97
CA VAL A 103 25.22 -14.84 -9.28
C VAL A 103 24.34 -15.26 -10.46
N THR A 104 24.86 -16.06 -11.39
CA THR A 104 24.09 -16.64 -12.51
C THR A 104 22.94 -17.53 -12.06
N VAL A 105 23.08 -18.22 -10.92
CA VAL A 105 22.00 -19.01 -10.31
C VAL A 105 20.95 -18.06 -9.72
N GLY A 106 21.39 -17.01 -9.02
CA GLY A 106 20.51 -15.96 -8.50
C GLY A 106 19.71 -15.26 -9.59
N ASP A 107 20.33 -14.95 -10.73
CA ASP A 107 19.66 -14.37 -11.91
C ASP A 107 18.61 -15.32 -12.49
N LEU A 108 18.91 -16.62 -12.60
CA LEU A 108 17.95 -17.61 -13.07
C LEU A 108 16.72 -17.67 -12.15
N LEU A 109 16.91 -17.68 -10.82
CA LEU A 109 15.82 -17.67 -9.84
C LEU A 109 15.01 -16.36 -9.89
N ALA A 110 15.70 -15.21 -10.01
CA ALA A 110 15.08 -13.89 -10.10
C ALA A 110 14.09 -13.81 -11.28
N ARG A 111 14.49 -14.33 -12.46
CA ARG A 111 13.64 -14.38 -13.66
C ARG A 111 12.38 -15.23 -13.46
N GLN A 112 12.44 -16.27 -12.65
CA GLN A 112 11.26 -17.09 -12.36
C GLN A 112 10.30 -16.37 -11.41
N LEU A 113 10.81 -15.76 -10.34
CA LEU A 113 9.99 -15.12 -9.31
C LEU A 113 9.12 -13.97 -9.82
N VAL A 114 9.54 -13.27 -10.87
CA VAL A 114 8.80 -12.12 -11.43
C VAL A 114 7.66 -12.53 -12.36
N SER A 115 7.46 -13.81 -12.66
CA SER A 115 6.40 -14.33 -13.54
C SER A 115 5.51 -15.35 -12.84
N ASP A 116 4.22 -15.44 -13.20
CA ASP A 116 3.29 -16.42 -12.60
C ASP A 116 3.75 -17.86 -12.83
N ALA A 117 4.00 -18.23 -14.09
CA ALA A 117 4.48 -19.56 -14.45
C ALA A 117 5.82 -19.91 -13.78
N GLY A 118 6.70 -18.91 -13.59
CA GLY A 118 7.96 -19.11 -12.88
C GLY A 118 7.78 -19.30 -11.38
N ARG A 119 6.84 -18.59 -10.75
CA ARG A 119 6.49 -18.79 -9.33
C ARG A 119 5.95 -20.20 -9.08
N VAL A 120 5.10 -20.73 -9.96
CA VAL A 120 4.62 -22.12 -9.88
C VAL A 120 5.78 -23.11 -9.94
N ARG A 121 6.68 -22.96 -10.93
CA ARG A 121 7.89 -23.81 -11.04
C ARG A 121 8.76 -23.76 -9.79
N LEU A 122 8.95 -22.57 -9.21
CA LEU A 122 9.74 -22.42 -8.00
C LEU A 122 9.08 -23.02 -6.77
N ARG A 123 7.75 -22.89 -6.63
CA ARG A 123 6.96 -23.49 -5.54
C ARG A 123 7.17 -25.01 -5.49
N ASP A 124 7.00 -25.67 -6.64
CA ASP A 124 7.08 -27.13 -6.74
C ASP A 124 8.53 -27.59 -6.53
N ALA A 125 9.50 -26.85 -7.11
CA ALA A 125 10.93 -27.13 -6.93
C ALA A 125 11.40 -26.92 -5.48
N SER A 126 10.92 -25.89 -4.79
CA SER A 126 11.25 -25.63 -3.38
C SER A 126 10.62 -26.69 -2.48
N ALA A 127 9.38 -27.11 -2.75
CA ALA A 127 8.72 -28.18 -2.00
C ALA A 127 9.50 -29.50 -2.13
N ALA A 128 9.96 -29.85 -3.34
CA ALA A 128 10.80 -31.03 -3.55
C ALA A 128 12.16 -30.94 -2.83
N ALA A 129 12.78 -29.75 -2.78
CA ALA A 129 14.03 -29.54 -2.09
C ALA A 129 13.87 -29.57 -0.55
N LEU A 130 12.75 -29.07 -0.02
CA LEU A 130 12.43 -29.07 1.42
C LEU A 130 12.36 -30.49 2.00
N LYS A 131 11.91 -31.48 1.22
CA LYS A 131 11.95 -32.91 1.64
C LYS A 131 13.35 -33.37 2.06
N LYS A 132 14.40 -32.78 1.48
CA LYS A 132 15.81 -33.11 1.77
C LYS A 132 16.49 -32.14 2.73
N MET A 133 15.97 -30.91 2.83
CA MET A 133 16.55 -29.80 3.60
C MET A 133 15.43 -29.04 4.34
N PRO A 134 14.72 -29.67 5.30
CA PRO A 134 13.49 -29.12 5.88
C PRO A 134 13.69 -27.87 6.76
N ASN A 135 14.92 -27.57 7.14
CA ASN A 135 15.27 -26.43 8.01
C ASN A 135 15.93 -25.27 7.25
N SER A 136 15.93 -25.31 5.91
CA SER A 136 16.45 -24.21 5.09
C SER A 136 15.47 -23.03 5.12
N THR A 137 15.89 -21.91 5.69
CA THR A 137 15.07 -20.69 5.75
C THR A 137 14.87 -20.10 4.36
N PHE A 138 15.88 -20.23 3.49
CA PHE A 138 15.78 -19.81 2.09
C PHE A 138 14.71 -20.59 1.30
N LEU A 139 14.65 -21.92 1.48
CA LEU A 139 13.64 -22.75 0.82
C LEU A 139 12.24 -22.53 1.39
N LEU A 140 12.12 -22.42 2.72
CA LEU A 140 10.85 -22.09 3.38
C LEU A 140 10.32 -20.74 2.89
N TYR A 141 11.20 -19.73 2.77
CA TYR A 141 10.84 -18.45 2.19
C TYR A 141 10.27 -18.57 0.78
N LEU A 142 11.02 -19.18 -0.15
CA LEU A 142 10.60 -19.31 -1.55
C LEU A 142 9.29 -20.08 -1.67
N ASN A 143 9.13 -21.17 -0.92
CA ASN A 143 7.92 -21.96 -0.95
C ASN A 143 6.72 -21.16 -0.40
N ALA A 144 6.85 -20.57 0.78
CA ALA A 144 5.76 -19.84 1.42
C ALA A 144 5.26 -18.67 0.57
N VAL A 145 6.14 -17.83 0.03
CA VAL A 145 5.70 -16.66 -0.77
C VAL A 145 5.11 -17.04 -2.13
N THR A 146 5.58 -18.15 -2.73
CA THR A 146 5.03 -18.64 -4.00
C THR A 146 3.71 -19.38 -3.81
N THR A 147 3.54 -20.12 -2.71
CA THR A 147 2.26 -20.71 -2.30
C THR A 147 1.22 -19.62 -1.98
N ALA A 148 1.60 -18.61 -1.19
CA ALA A 148 0.72 -17.48 -0.88
C ALA A 148 0.26 -16.75 -2.14
N LYS A 149 1.18 -16.48 -3.10
CA LYS A 149 0.81 -15.87 -4.39
C LYS A 149 0.04 -16.78 -5.34
N ALA A 150 0.03 -18.09 -5.12
CA ALA A 150 -0.84 -19.01 -5.85
C ALA A 150 -2.28 -18.99 -5.31
N GLY A 151 -2.59 -18.16 -4.31
CA GLY A 151 -3.92 -18.02 -3.72
C GLY A 151 -4.13 -18.77 -2.41
N ASP A 152 -3.07 -19.35 -1.82
CA ASP A 152 -3.15 -20.09 -0.56
C ASP A 152 -2.21 -19.53 0.52
N PRO A 153 -2.47 -18.31 1.03
CA PRO A 153 -1.68 -17.72 2.10
C PRO A 153 -1.90 -18.40 3.45
N ALA A 154 -3.04 -19.06 3.68
CA ALA A 154 -3.35 -19.76 4.92
C ALA A 154 -2.41 -20.95 5.16
N SER A 155 -2.27 -21.85 4.18
CA SER A 155 -1.33 -22.98 4.29
C SER A 155 0.13 -22.51 4.42
N ALA A 156 0.48 -21.43 3.72
CA ALA A 156 1.81 -20.84 3.83
C ALA A 156 2.08 -20.27 5.24
N SER A 157 1.09 -19.64 5.86
CA SER A 157 1.15 -19.14 7.24
C SER A 157 1.29 -20.29 8.25
N ALA A 158 0.43 -21.31 8.17
CA ALA A 158 0.44 -22.45 9.08
C ALA A 158 1.81 -23.14 9.14
N MET A 159 2.39 -23.44 7.97
CA MET A 159 3.73 -24.02 7.85
C MET A 159 4.81 -23.17 8.56
N LEU A 160 4.74 -21.85 8.45
CA LEU A 160 5.72 -20.94 9.08
C LEU A 160 5.50 -20.84 10.58
N SER A 161 4.24 -20.76 11.03
CA SER A 161 3.87 -20.69 12.45
C SER A 161 4.35 -21.93 13.21
N ASP A 162 4.16 -23.13 12.65
CA ASP A 162 4.64 -24.37 13.28
C ASP A 162 6.17 -24.40 13.43
N LYS A 163 6.89 -23.89 12.42
CA LYS A 163 8.35 -23.77 12.47
C LYS A 163 8.83 -22.72 13.48
N LEU A 164 8.13 -21.59 13.59
CA LEU A 164 8.43 -20.56 14.57
C LEU A 164 8.21 -21.07 16.00
N ARG A 165 7.08 -21.75 16.26
CA ARG A 165 6.79 -22.38 17.56
C ARG A 165 7.88 -23.38 17.95
N ALA A 166 8.30 -24.23 17.01
CA ALA A 166 9.38 -25.19 17.25
C ALA A 166 10.73 -24.53 17.57
N LEU A 167 11.05 -23.40 16.94
CA LEU A 167 12.27 -22.64 17.22
C LEU A 167 12.21 -21.92 18.57
N SER A 168 11.07 -21.37 18.95
CA SER A 168 10.88 -20.71 20.26
C SER A 168 11.02 -21.68 21.43
N ALA A 169 10.56 -22.92 21.27
CA ALA A 169 10.67 -23.98 22.26
C ALA A 169 12.04 -24.70 22.28
N GLN A 170 12.95 -24.38 21.34
CA GLN A 170 14.21 -25.11 21.20
C GLN A 170 15.22 -24.71 22.29
N PRO A 171 15.66 -25.64 23.16
CA PRO A 171 16.73 -25.35 24.12
C PRO A 171 18.06 -25.18 23.39
N THR A 172 18.82 -24.14 23.74
CA THR A 172 20.14 -23.84 23.14
C THR A 172 21.25 -24.09 24.16
N ARG A 173 22.30 -24.81 23.76
CA ARG A 173 23.39 -25.24 24.66
C ARG A 173 24.62 -24.34 24.57
N SER A 174 24.66 -23.43 23.60
CA SER A 174 25.74 -22.45 23.43
C SER A 174 25.24 -21.10 22.90
N ALA A 175 26.03 -20.04 23.11
CA ALA A 175 25.74 -18.71 22.57
C ALA A 175 25.71 -18.67 21.03
N ALA A 176 26.52 -19.50 20.37
CA ALA A 176 26.55 -19.64 18.92
C ALA A 176 25.25 -20.26 18.38
N GLU A 177 24.76 -21.32 19.04
CA GLU A 177 23.47 -21.94 18.74
C GLU A 177 22.31 -20.96 18.95
N SER A 178 22.31 -20.24 20.08
CA SER A 178 21.31 -19.21 20.37
C SER A 178 21.25 -18.14 19.28
N LYS A 179 22.40 -17.65 18.82
CA LYS A 179 22.48 -16.68 17.71
C LYS A 179 21.97 -17.25 16.38
N ALA A 180 22.25 -18.51 16.10
CA ALA A 180 21.80 -19.18 14.88
C ALA A 180 20.28 -19.40 14.87
N VAL A 181 19.71 -19.89 15.98
CA VAL A 181 18.26 -20.06 16.18
C VAL A 181 17.55 -18.72 16.06
N LYS A 182 18.05 -17.68 16.74
CA LYS A 182 17.51 -16.31 16.62
C LYS A 182 17.49 -15.80 15.19
N ARG A 183 18.58 -15.98 14.42
CA ARG A 183 18.65 -15.57 13.02
C ARG A 183 17.63 -16.32 12.14
N GLN A 184 17.43 -17.61 12.38
CA GLN A 184 16.42 -18.40 11.68
C GLN A 184 15.02 -17.88 12.01
N PHE A 185 14.74 -17.66 13.29
CA PHE A 185 13.48 -17.12 13.79
C PHE A 185 13.17 -15.74 13.18
N ASP A 186 14.13 -14.80 13.17
CA ASP A 186 13.96 -13.47 12.58
C ASP A 186 13.64 -13.56 11.08
N THR A 187 14.30 -14.48 10.36
CA THR A 187 14.08 -14.71 8.93
C THR A 187 12.69 -15.30 8.67
N LEU A 188 12.26 -16.30 9.43
CA LEU A 188 10.94 -16.91 9.26
C LEU A 188 9.82 -15.94 9.68
N SER A 189 10.02 -15.16 10.74
CA SER A 189 9.09 -14.08 11.15
C SER A 189 8.95 -13.03 10.04
N GLY A 190 10.06 -12.63 9.42
CA GLY A 190 10.05 -11.75 8.26
C GLY A 190 9.36 -12.36 7.04
N THR A 191 9.43 -13.68 6.88
CA THR A 191 8.72 -14.41 5.81
C THR A 191 7.21 -14.44 6.07
N TRP A 192 6.80 -14.74 7.30
CA TRP A 192 5.40 -14.73 7.71
C TRP A 192 4.76 -13.37 7.45
N ARG A 193 5.47 -12.28 7.78
CA ARG A 193 5.02 -10.92 7.47
C ARG A 193 4.82 -10.67 5.98
N VAL A 194 5.63 -11.27 5.11
CA VAL A 194 5.44 -11.18 3.66
C VAL A 194 4.19 -11.95 3.23
N VAL A 195 3.94 -13.13 3.81
CA VAL A 195 2.72 -13.91 3.54
C VAL A 195 1.47 -13.14 3.98
N ASP A 196 1.48 -12.49 5.15
CA ASP A 196 0.38 -11.62 5.59
C ASP A 196 0.16 -10.42 4.65
N LEU A 197 1.23 -9.79 4.16
CA LEU A 197 1.13 -8.73 3.18
C LEU A 197 0.48 -9.21 1.88
N ILE A 198 0.82 -10.42 1.42
CA ILE A 198 0.20 -11.05 0.24
C ILE A 198 -1.28 -11.32 0.49
N ALA A 199 -1.64 -11.85 1.67
CA ALA A 199 -3.04 -12.07 2.04
C ALA A 199 -3.84 -10.76 2.05
N ARG A 200 -3.27 -9.69 2.63
CA ARG A 200 -3.87 -8.35 2.61
C ARG A 200 -4.07 -7.83 1.19
N GLU A 201 -3.14 -8.07 0.26
CA GLU A 201 -3.29 -7.67 -1.14
C GLU A 201 -4.49 -8.36 -1.82
N GLU A 202 -4.77 -9.59 -1.41
CA GLU A 202 -5.95 -10.38 -1.82
C GLU A 202 -7.21 -10.08 -0.99
N MET A 203 -7.16 -9.12 -0.06
CA MET A 203 -8.24 -8.75 0.86
C MET A 203 -8.64 -9.89 1.82
N LEU A 204 -7.67 -10.73 2.20
CA LEU A 204 -7.84 -11.85 3.11
C LEU A 204 -7.25 -11.55 4.50
N TRP A 205 -7.81 -12.20 5.50
CA TRP A 205 -7.14 -12.46 6.78
C TRP A 205 -6.37 -13.78 6.66
N LEU A 206 -5.27 -13.95 7.40
CA LEU A 206 -4.57 -15.24 7.40
C LEU A 206 -5.36 -16.33 8.14
N ASP A 207 -6.24 -15.93 9.04
CA ASP A 207 -7.20 -16.80 9.73
C ASP A 207 -8.62 -16.46 9.26
N ASN A 208 -9.39 -17.47 8.82
CA ASN A 208 -10.73 -17.30 8.23
C ASN A 208 -11.82 -16.92 9.25
N GLU A 209 -11.54 -17.04 10.55
CA GLU A 209 -12.44 -16.64 11.63
C GLU A 209 -12.03 -15.28 12.17
N ARG A 210 -12.94 -14.30 12.12
CA ARG A 210 -12.75 -12.91 12.61
C ARG A 210 -11.94 -12.87 13.91
N GLY A 211 -10.64 -12.58 13.83
CA GLY A 211 -9.76 -12.23 14.95
C GLY A 211 -9.54 -13.27 16.06
N SER A 212 -10.30 -14.37 16.12
CA SER A 212 -10.32 -15.29 17.27
C SER A 212 -9.02 -16.11 17.44
N SER A 213 -8.38 -16.53 16.34
CA SER A 213 -7.22 -17.44 16.37
C SER A 213 -5.84 -16.75 16.41
N TYR A 214 -5.75 -15.46 16.06
CA TYR A 214 -4.49 -14.72 16.21
C TYR A 214 -4.04 -14.70 17.67
N ALA A 215 -5.02 -14.70 18.58
CA ALA A 215 -4.81 -14.88 20.00
C ALA A 215 -4.30 -16.28 20.32
N THR A 216 -4.80 -17.36 19.72
CA THR A 216 -4.39 -18.75 20.06
C THR A 216 -2.90 -19.01 19.80
N LEU A 217 -2.33 -18.42 18.74
CA LEU A 217 -0.88 -18.48 18.47
C LEU A 217 -0.02 -17.70 19.50
N ALA A 218 -0.58 -16.68 20.14
CA ALA A 218 0.09 -15.90 21.20
C ALA A 218 -0.25 -16.39 22.62
N LEU A 219 -1.42 -17.00 22.81
CA LEU A 219 -2.01 -17.46 24.07
C LEU A 219 -1.24 -18.65 24.65
N GLU A 220 -0.82 -19.61 23.81
CA GLU A 220 -0.05 -20.76 24.28
C GLU A 220 1.36 -20.35 24.80
N ASP A 221 1.90 -19.22 24.34
CA ASP A 221 3.24 -18.74 24.70
C ASP A 221 3.23 -17.82 25.93
N SER A 222 2.08 -17.20 26.26
CA SER A 222 1.90 -16.35 27.45
C SER A 222 1.40 -17.11 28.68
N PHE A 223 0.56 -18.14 28.53
CA PHE A 223 0.06 -18.93 29.67
C PHE A 223 1.07 -19.97 30.19
N ALA A 224 2.13 -20.28 29.43
CA ALA A 224 3.25 -21.08 29.91
C ALA A 224 4.26 -20.30 30.77
N ARG A 225 4.01 -19.00 31.04
CA ARG A 225 4.97 -18.09 31.73
C ARG A 225 4.74 -17.94 33.22
N GLU A 226 3.62 -18.43 33.76
CA GLU A 226 3.44 -18.52 35.21
C GLU A 226 4.06 -19.85 35.70
N GLY A 227 5.34 -19.81 36.10
CA GLY A 227 5.88 -20.84 36.98
C GLY A 227 7.20 -21.53 36.64
N THR A 228 8.11 -20.96 35.82
CA THR A 228 9.46 -21.55 35.71
C THR A 228 10.59 -20.51 35.71
N ASP A 229 11.39 -20.55 36.78
CA ASP A 229 12.58 -19.73 37.10
C ASP A 229 13.79 -19.88 36.14
N ASN A 230 13.63 -20.45 34.94
CA ASN A 230 14.75 -20.63 34.02
C ASN A 230 14.85 -19.50 33.00
N GLN A 231 15.78 -18.58 33.26
CA GLN A 231 16.22 -17.46 32.40
C GLN A 231 16.93 -17.94 31.11
N SER A 232 16.22 -18.61 30.21
CA SER A 232 16.60 -18.61 28.78
C SER A 232 15.64 -17.70 28.04
N ALA A 233 16.14 -16.58 27.49
CA ALA A 233 15.33 -15.60 26.77
C ALA A 233 14.59 -16.26 25.59
N SER A 234 13.31 -16.57 25.78
CA SER A 234 12.46 -17.17 24.74
C SER A 234 12.21 -16.16 23.61
N LEU A 235 12.23 -16.65 22.37
CA LEU A 235 12.01 -15.82 21.18
C LEU A 235 10.51 -15.57 21.01
N ASN A 236 10.10 -14.31 21.10
CA ASN A 236 8.69 -13.95 21.12
C ASN A 236 8.16 -13.52 19.74
N PHE A 237 7.11 -14.18 19.25
CA PHE A 237 6.51 -13.92 17.94
C PHE A 237 5.34 -12.94 18.02
N LYS A 238 5.65 -11.63 18.01
CA LYS A 238 4.65 -10.55 18.22
C LYS A 238 3.88 -10.12 16.97
N GLU A 239 4.35 -10.50 15.77
CA GLU A 239 3.77 -10.03 14.51
C GLU A 239 2.28 -10.38 14.33
N PRO A 240 1.80 -11.58 14.72
CA PRO A 240 0.38 -11.91 14.69
C PRO A 240 -0.48 -10.93 15.50
N LEU A 241 -0.06 -10.56 16.72
CA LEU A 241 -0.78 -9.61 17.58
C LEU A 241 -0.93 -8.24 16.90
N LEU A 242 0.16 -7.71 16.33
CA LEU A 242 0.14 -6.44 15.61
C LEU A 242 -0.82 -6.49 14.41
N GLN A 243 -0.76 -7.54 13.59
CA GLN A 243 -1.59 -7.63 12.38
C GLN A 243 -3.06 -7.93 12.68
N ALA A 244 -3.35 -8.53 13.84
CA ALA A 244 -4.69 -8.78 14.36
C ALA A 244 -5.36 -7.55 15.00
N ARG A 245 -4.62 -6.46 15.17
CA ARG A 245 -5.05 -5.25 15.92
C ARG A 245 -5.21 -5.47 17.43
N ASP A 246 -4.52 -6.46 18.02
CA ASP A 246 -4.46 -6.65 19.47
C ASP A 246 -3.36 -5.75 20.07
N GLU A 247 -3.68 -4.45 20.22
CA GLU A 247 -2.72 -3.43 20.67
C GLU A 247 -2.17 -3.74 22.07
N GLU A 248 -3.06 -4.10 23.00
CA GLU A 248 -2.72 -4.29 24.41
C GLU A 248 -1.69 -5.40 24.58
N ARG A 249 -1.95 -6.60 24.03
CA ARG A 249 -0.99 -7.71 24.14
C ARG A 249 0.29 -7.44 23.37
N TYR A 250 0.20 -6.78 22.22
CA TYR A 250 1.38 -6.38 21.45
C TYR A 250 2.28 -5.43 22.26
N LEU A 251 1.72 -4.40 22.89
CA LEU A 251 2.45 -3.43 23.69
C LEU A 251 3.00 -4.05 24.97
N ASN A 252 2.23 -4.90 25.67
CA ASN A 252 2.71 -5.63 26.85
C ASN A 252 3.93 -6.50 26.50
N SER A 253 3.88 -7.16 25.34
CA SER A 253 5.03 -7.92 24.86
C SER A 253 6.22 -7.03 24.45
N CYS A 254 6.01 -5.79 24.01
CA CYS A 254 7.10 -4.85 23.77
C CYS A 254 7.68 -4.33 25.09
N LEU A 255 6.85 -4.04 26.08
CA LEU A 255 7.27 -3.60 27.42
C LEU A 255 8.11 -4.67 28.13
N ALA A 256 7.72 -5.94 28.03
CA ALA A 256 8.52 -7.05 28.58
C ALA A 256 9.95 -7.06 28.01
N ASP A 257 10.10 -6.93 26.69
CA ASP A 257 11.41 -6.86 26.04
C ASP A 257 12.20 -5.61 26.40
N PHE A 258 11.52 -4.48 26.62
CA PHE A 258 12.13 -3.23 27.05
C PHE A 258 12.68 -3.35 28.48
N ASN A 259 11.91 -3.91 29.40
CA ASN A 259 12.28 -4.11 30.80
C ASN A 259 13.40 -5.15 30.95
N ALA A 260 13.37 -6.22 30.16
CA ALA A 260 14.37 -7.28 30.19
C ALA A 260 15.75 -6.85 29.63
N SER A 261 15.83 -5.73 28.89
CA SER A 261 17.08 -5.34 28.23
C SER A 261 17.83 -4.22 28.97
N PRO A 262 19.09 -4.45 29.40
CA PRO A 262 19.90 -3.40 30.02
C PRO A 262 20.54 -2.45 29.00
N ALA A 263 20.55 -2.79 27.70
CA ALA A 263 21.28 -2.04 26.69
C ALA A 263 20.43 -0.92 26.07
N LEU A 264 20.89 0.33 26.17
CA LEU A 264 20.20 1.52 25.64
C LEU A 264 19.77 1.37 24.18
N VAL A 265 20.66 0.89 23.30
CA VAL A 265 20.35 0.70 21.87
C VAL A 265 19.24 -0.33 21.64
N VAL A 266 19.09 -1.32 22.52
CA VAL A 266 18.02 -2.32 22.44
C VAL A 266 16.72 -1.71 22.94
N LYS A 267 16.74 -1.00 24.09
CA LYS A 267 15.59 -0.25 24.59
C LYS A 267 15.01 0.72 23.55
N LEU A 268 15.86 1.52 22.90
CA LEU A 268 15.44 2.41 21.81
C LEU A 268 14.84 1.65 20.61
N LYS A 269 15.34 0.45 20.27
CA LYS A 269 14.73 -0.38 19.21
C LYS A 269 13.35 -0.86 19.62
N THR A 270 13.17 -1.23 20.88
CA THR A 270 11.87 -1.65 21.42
C THR A 270 10.86 -0.50 21.43
N ILE A 271 11.26 0.73 21.78
CA ILE A 271 10.40 1.92 21.62
C ILE A 271 9.98 2.10 20.16
N LYS A 272 10.91 1.93 19.22
CA LYS A 272 10.60 1.98 17.79
C LYS A 272 9.63 0.87 17.35
N GLU A 273 9.68 -0.30 17.99
CA GLU A 273 8.72 -1.39 17.77
C GLU A 273 7.32 -1.03 18.28
N MET A 274 7.20 -0.40 19.45
CA MET A 274 5.91 0.08 19.98
C MET A 274 5.19 1.04 19.01
N LEU A 275 5.96 1.84 18.25
CA LEU A 275 5.44 2.77 17.26
C LEU A 275 5.13 2.14 15.89
N ARG A 276 5.19 0.81 15.75
CA ARG A 276 4.83 0.13 14.49
C ARG A 276 3.33 0.16 14.27
N HIS A 277 2.93 0.36 13.01
CA HIS A 277 1.53 0.24 12.61
C HIS A 277 1.30 -1.09 11.89
N ALA A 278 0.14 -1.70 12.15
CA ALA A 278 -0.36 -2.85 11.42
C ALA A 278 -0.63 -2.51 9.94
N THR A 279 -0.58 -3.51 9.06
CA THR A 279 -1.02 -3.36 7.66
C THR A 279 -2.51 -3.02 7.59
N ARG A 280 -3.29 -3.57 8.52
CA ARG A 280 -4.70 -3.29 8.78
C ARG A 280 -4.79 -2.32 9.96
N ARG A 281 -4.75 -1.01 9.68
CA ARG A 281 -4.63 0.04 10.70
C ARG A 281 -5.75 0.02 11.74
N GLN A 282 -5.43 0.39 12.97
CA GLN A 282 -6.38 0.68 14.05
C GLN A 282 -6.94 2.10 13.94
N LEU A 283 -8.03 2.34 14.68
CA LEU A 283 -8.69 3.63 14.79
C LEU A 283 -7.76 4.69 15.40
N SER A 284 -7.16 4.39 16.56
CA SER A 284 -6.28 5.29 17.30
C SER A 284 -4.94 4.61 17.61
N TYR A 285 -3.90 5.42 17.83
CA TYR A 285 -2.57 5.00 18.26
C TYR A 285 -2.08 5.81 19.48
N HIS A 286 -2.99 6.50 20.17
CA HIS A 286 -2.65 7.31 21.34
C HIS A 286 -2.00 6.48 22.45
N HIS A 287 -2.52 5.28 22.71
CA HIS A 287 -1.98 4.39 23.73
C HIS A 287 -0.54 3.96 23.42
N ALA A 288 -0.28 3.43 22.21
CA ALA A 288 1.06 3.08 21.76
C ALA A 288 2.06 4.25 21.86
N TYR A 289 1.66 5.46 21.44
CA TYR A 289 2.52 6.65 21.54
C TYR A 289 2.74 7.07 23.00
N GLY A 290 1.71 6.99 23.85
CA GLY A 290 1.83 7.29 25.28
C GLY A 290 2.80 6.34 26.00
N VAL A 291 2.74 5.03 25.70
CA VAL A 291 3.71 4.05 26.19
C VAL A 291 5.13 4.38 25.69
N ALA A 292 5.27 4.66 24.39
CA ALA A 292 6.56 4.98 23.79
C ALA A 292 7.18 6.27 24.37
N HIS A 293 6.37 7.29 24.68
CA HIS A 293 6.82 8.50 25.36
C HIS A 293 7.39 8.19 26.74
N ARG A 294 6.65 7.43 27.58
CA ARG A 294 7.12 7.03 28.92
C ARG A 294 8.43 6.26 28.85
N CYS A 295 8.51 5.24 27.99
CA CYS A 295 9.73 4.46 27.82
C CYS A 295 10.90 5.30 27.27
N TYR A 296 10.62 6.32 26.44
CA TYR A 296 11.63 7.26 25.97
C TYR A 296 12.17 8.13 27.12
N ASP A 297 11.29 8.61 28.00
CA ASP A 297 11.67 9.39 29.18
C ASP A 297 12.53 8.57 30.15
N GLU A 298 12.24 7.28 30.33
CA GLU A 298 13.04 6.37 31.16
C GLU A 298 14.47 6.15 30.64
N VAL A 299 14.71 6.30 29.33
CA VAL A 299 16.05 6.15 28.74
C VAL A 299 16.76 7.48 28.50
N GLN A 300 16.13 8.59 28.88
CA GLN A 300 16.65 9.94 28.64
C GLN A 300 18.02 10.14 29.30
N GLU A 301 18.20 9.67 30.54
CA GLU A 301 19.50 9.77 31.23
C GLU A 301 20.61 9.04 30.45
N GLY A 302 20.30 7.88 29.85
CA GLY A 302 21.24 7.15 29.01
C GLY A 302 21.61 7.92 27.73
N ILE A 303 20.65 8.65 27.15
CA ILE A 303 20.89 9.52 25.99
C ILE A 303 21.73 10.73 26.40
N ASP A 304 21.43 11.34 27.54
CA ASP A 304 22.15 12.51 28.05
C ASP A 304 23.61 12.20 28.35
N ARG A 305 23.91 10.98 28.86
CA ARG A 305 25.30 10.50 28.99
C ARG A 305 26.02 10.44 27.66
N VAL A 306 25.36 9.99 26.57
CA VAL A 306 25.93 9.98 25.22
C VAL A 306 26.12 11.41 24.69
N LEU A 307 25.19 12.32 25.00
CA LEU A 307 25.30 13.74 24.64
C LEU A 307 26.45 14.45 25.36
N ALA A 308 26.71 14.11 26.63
CA ALA A 308 27.77 14.68 27.45
C ALA A 308 29.16 14.06 27.18
N SER A 309 29.23 12.93 26.47
CA SER A 309 30.50 12.24 26.22
C SER A 309 31.47 13.08 25.38
N ALA A 310 32.76 12.95 25.66
CA ALA A 310 33.88 13.48 24.90
C ALA A 310 34.49 12.40 23.98
N GLU A 311 35.43 12.78 23.11
CA GLU A 311 36.08 11.86 22.18
C GLU A 311 36.79 10.69 22.90
N ALA A 312 37.42 10.99 24.05
CA ALA A 312 38.14 10.02 24.88
C ALA A 312 37.26 8.88 25.42
N ASP A 313 35.94 9.08 25.53
CA ASP A 313 35.00 8.07 26.04
C ASP A 313 34.75 6.94 25.03
N TYR A 314 35.25 7.06 23.81
CA TYR A 314 35.08 6.08 22.73
C TYR A 314 36.41 5.52 22.21
N PRO A 315 37.17 4.78 23.05
CA PRO A 315 38.53 4.35 22.72
C PRO A 315 38.57 3.32 21.57
N GLU A 316 37.48 2.59 21.35
CA GLU A 316 37.41 1.52 20.35
C GLU A 316 36.33 1.79 19.29
N ASP A 317 36.57 1.33 18.06
CA ASP A 317 35.61 1.43 16.93
C ASP A 317 34.24 0.83 17.24
N LYS A 318 34.18 -0.23 18.08
CA LYS A 318 32.91 -0.83 18.50
C LYS A 318 32.05 0.16 19.31
N HIS A 319 32.69 0.95 20.19
CA HIS A 319 32.03 1.96 21.00
C HIS A 319 31.59 3.16 20.14
N ARG A 320 32.46 3.61 19.22
CA ARG A 320 32.14 4.68 18.26
C ARG A 320 30.95 4.33 17.36
N LYS A 321 30.95 3.12 16.82
CA LYS A 321 29.84 2.60 16.02
C LYS A 321 28.54 2.54 16.81
N LEU A 322 28.60 2.11 18.07
CA LEU A 322 27.45 2.06 18.95
C LEU A 322 26.90 3.46 19.24
N ALA A 323 27.76 4.45 19.51
CA ALA A 323 27.36 5.83 19.75
C ALA A 323 26.58 6.42 18.55
N ILE A 324 27.12 6.28 17.33
CA ILE A 324 26.45 6.73 16.11
C ILE A 324 25.11 6.00 15.89
N GLN A 325 25.04 4.71 16.19
CA GLN A 325 23.78 3.96 16.09
C GLN A 325 22.74 4.44 17.10
N THR A 326 23.14 4.68 18.35
CA THR A 326 22.28 5.20 19.42
C THR A 326 21.74 6.58 19.06
N LEU A 327 22.60 7.52 18.66
CA LEU A 327 22.20 8.89 18.29
C LEU A 327 21.26 8.91 17.10
N ASN A 328 21.55 8.13 16.04
CA ASN A 328 20.66 8.04 14.89
C ASN A 328 19.28 7.49 15.26
N LEU A 329 19.23 6.50 16.15
CA LEU A 329 17.98 5.90 16.58
C LEU A 329 17.18 6.81 17.52
N ALA A 330 17.85 7.47 18.47
CA ALA A 330 17.25 8.48 19.33
C ALA A 330 16.68 9.64 18.50
N LEU A 331 17.43 10.13 17.50
CA LEU A 331 16.99 11.18 16.61
C LEU A 331 15.76 10.76 15.78
N GLU A 332 15.74 9.54 15.24
CA GLU A 332 14.55 9.01 14.54
C GLU A 332 13.32 8.96 15.47
N LEU A 333 13.51 8.59 16.74
CA LEU A 333 12.45 8.55 17.73
C LEU A 333 11.97 9.94 18.14
N CYS A 334 12.87 10.89 18.39
CA CYS A 334 12.51 12.28 18.68
C CYS A 334 11.64 12.89 17.58
N ILE A 335 12.01 12.67 16.31
CA ILE A 335 11.23 13.15 15.17
C ILE A 335 9.83 12.52 15.18
N LYS A 336 9.73 11.19 15.36
CA LYS A 336 8.44 10.48 15.41
C LYS A 336 7.57 10.89 16.60
N LEU A 337 8.18 11.12 17.76
CA LEU A 337 7.54 11.55 19.00
C LEU A 337 7.36 13.07 19.07
N ARG A 338 7.68 13.81 18.01
CA ARG A 338 7.54 15.28 17.90
C ARG A 338 8.28 16.07 19.00
N ARG A 339 9.46 15.61 19.39
CA ARG A 339 10.37 16.23 20.38
C ARG A 339 11.38 17.16 19.71
N ALA A 340 10.91 18.34 19.28
CA ALA A 340 11.70 19.26 18.45
C ALA A 340 12.97 19.80 19.14
N PRO A 341 12.94 20.25 20.42
CA PRO A 341 14.16 20.71 21.10
C PRO A 341 15.25 19.63 21.18
N GLU A 342 14.87 18.39 21.48
CA GLU A 342 15.76 17.24 21.57
C GLU A 342 16.32 16.85 20.20
N THR A 343 15.52 16.99 19.15
CA THR A 343 15.93 16.73 17.76
C THR A 343 17.13 17.60 17.36
N GLU A 344 17.08 18.91 17.63
CA GLU A 344 18.19 19.82 17.28
C GLU A 344 19.42 19.60 18.17
N LYS A 345 19.25 19.28 19.46
CA LYS A 345 20.36 18.88 20.35
C LYS A 345 21.08 17.64 19.82
N LEU A 346 20.33 16.59 19.46
CA LEU A 346 20.86 15.34 18.92
C LEU A 346 21.57 15.54 17.58
N LYS A 347 21.02 16.37 16.67
CA LYS A 347 21.68 16.69 15.39
C LYS A 347 23.00 17.43 15.62
N THR A 348 23.02 18.41 16.52
CA THR A 348 24.22 19.19 16.84
C THR A 348 25.31 18.28 17.40
N LYS A 349 24.97 17.41 18.37
CA LYS A 349 25.94 16.45 18.91
C LYS A 349 26.40 15.42 17.87
N LEU A 350 25.49 14.93 17.02
CA LEU A 350 25.86 14.02 15.94
C LEU A 350 26.86 14.66 14.98
N LEU A 351 26.68 15.94 14.64
CA LEU A 351 27.63 16.70 13.81
C LEU A 351 28.98 16.90 14.52
N GLU A 352 28.97 17.21 15.80
CA GLU A 352 30.18 17.35 16.63
C GLU A 352 30.99 16.05 16.63
N ILE A 353 30.36 14.93 16.98
CA ILE A 353 31.02 13.62 17.10
C ILE A 353 31.64 13.18 15.77
N VAL A 354 30.96 13.37 14.64
CA VAL A 354 31.51 12.91 13.34
C VAL A 354 32.67 13.80 12.83
N ARG A 355 32.87 14.97 13.43
CA ARG A 355 34.03 15.83 13.16
C ARG A 355 35.26 15.44 13.96
N TRP A 356 35.11 14.72 15.07
CA TRP A 356 36.22 14.13 15.80
C TRP A 356 37.07 13.23 14.91
N GLN A 357 38.38 13.24 15.14
CA GLN A 357 39.32 12.56 14.24
C GLN A 357 39.12 11.05 14.28
N SER A 358 38.85 10.50 15.47
CA SER A 358 38.63 9.06 15.68
C SER A 358 37.33 8.51 15.06
N PHE A 359 36.41 9.39 14.63
CA PHE A 359 35.12 9.04 14.02
C PHE A 359 35.09 9.16 12.49
N GLU A 360 36.21 9.49 11.84
CA GLU A 360 36.31 9.60 10.38
C GLU A 360 35.65 8.43 9.62
N PRO A 361 35.83 7.14 10.02
CA PRO A 361 35.22 6.00 9.33
C PRO A 361 33.68 5.95 9.39
N PHE A 362 33.06 6.71 10.30
CA PHE A 362 31.61 6.67 10.57
C PHE A 362 30.85 7.90 10.04
N ARG A 363 31.54 8.81 9.33
CA ARG A 363 30.94 10.05 8.80
C ARG A 363 29.79 9.79 7.82
N TRP A 364 29.88 8.73 7.02
CA TRP A 364 28.82 8.36 6.07
C TRP A 364 27.47 8.14 6.75
N GLN A 365 27.46 7.48 7.90
CA GLN A 365 26.25 7.03 8.60
C GLN A 365 25.44 8.20 9.19
N ALA A 366 26.06 9.37 9.40
CA ALA A 366 25.38 10.54 9.95
C ALA A 366 24.71 11.41 8.87
N LEU A 367 25.27 11.46 7.66
CA LEU A 367 24.81 12.32 6.57
C LEU A 367 23.28 12.30 6.35
N PRO A 368 22.63 11.13 6.12
CA PRO A 368 21.20 11.12 5.81
C PRO A 368 20.30 11.50 7.00
N THR A 369 20.78 11.32 8.22
CA THR A 369 19.98 11.60 9.43
C THR A 369 20.00 13.10 9.74
N LEU A 370 21.13 13.78 9.52
CA LEU A 370 21.23 15.24 9.69
C LEU A 370 20.26 16.01 8.79
N VAL A 371 20.07 15.55 7.55
CA VAL A 371 19.17 16.18 6.56
C VAL A 371 17.74 15.65 6.58
N SER A 372 17.36 14.87 7.59
CA SER A 372 16.03 14.24 7.65
C SER A 372 14.89 15.24 7.93
N GLU A 373 15.21 16.37 8.55
CA GLU A 373 14.32 17.49 8.86
C GLU A 373 15.10 18.80 8.63
N ASN A 374 14.42 19.91 8.31
CA ASN A 374 15.07 21.20 8.03
C ASN A 374 16.16 21.10 6.95
N LEU A 375 15.83 20.48 5.80
CA LEU A 375 16.78 20.19 4.72
C LEU A 375 17.58 21.43 4.29
N ASP A 376 16.94 22.60 4.21
CA ASP A 376 17.59 23.83 3.76
C ASP A 376 18.69 24.30 4.72
N VAL A 377 18.52 24.05 6.02
CA VAL A 377 19.50 24.37 7.06
C VAL A 377 20.67 23.37 7.02
N TRP A 378 20.36 22.07 6.93
CA TRP A 378 21.35 21.00 7.09
C TRP A 378 22.03 20.57 5.79
N LYS A 379 21.47 20.88 4.63
CA LYS A 379 22.07 20.56 3.32
C LYS A 379 23.45 21.22 3.14
N PRO A 380 23.64 22.55 3.35
CA PRO A 380 24.96 23.17 3.22
C PRO A 380 26.01 22.55 4.16
N VAL A 381 25.60 22.26 5.40
CA VAL A 381 26.47 21.64 6.42
C VAL A 381 26.93 20.24 6.00
N THR A 382 25.99 19.40 5.53
CA THR A 382 26.32 18.03 5.12
C THR A 382 27.04 17.97 3.77
N LEU A 383 26.85 18.94 2.88
CA LEU A 383 27.66 19.09 1.66
C LEU A 383 29.14 19.33 2.00
N LYS A 384 29.42 20.18 2.99
CA LYS A 384 30.79 20.39 3.48
C LYS A 384 31.37 19.09 4.06
N LEU A 385 30.61 18.43 4.93
CA LEU A 385 31.02 17.14 5.52
C LEU A 385 31.28 16.07 4.45
N ARG A 386 30.43 15.98 3.41
CA ARG A 386 30.62 15.06 2.29
C ARG A 386 31.93 15.31 1.55
N ARG A 387 32.32 16.57 1.34
CA ARG A 387 33.59 16.96 0.66
C ARG A 387 34.82 16.59 1.48
N GLU A 388 34.71 16.55 2.80
CA GLU A 388 35.80 16.16 3.71
C GLU A 388 36.09 14.64 3.67
N ILE A 389 35.14 13.83 3.17
CA ILE A 389 35.32 12.37 3.03
C ILE A 389 36.05 12.05 1.72
N LYS A 390 37.31 11.62 1.82
CA LYS A 390 38.21 11.38 0.66
C LYS A 390 38.07 9.99 0.01
N GLY A 391 37.34 9.06 0.63
CA GLY A 391 37.17 7.67 0.16
C GLY A 391 35.86 7.39 -0.58
N LEU A 392 35.77 6.20 -1.20
CA LEU A 392 34.51 5.64 -1.67
C LEU A 392 33.85 4.84 -0.53
N PRO A 393 32.51 4.74 -0.49
CA PRO A 393 31.84 3.80 0.41
C PRO A 393 32.41 2.38 0.27
N SER A 394 32.87 1.83 1.39
CA SER A 394 33.56 0.54 1.44
C SER A 394 32.63 -0.61 1.84
N SER A 395 31.53 -0.29 2.53
CA SER A 395 30.53 -1.22 3.03
C SER A 395 29.13 -0.93 2.50
N GLU A 396 28.23 -1.93 2.57
CA GLU A 396 26.83 -1.76 2.18
C GLU A 396 26.12 -0.67 3.03
N GLY A 397 26.48 -0.57 4.32
CA GLY A 397 25.93 0.44 5.23
C GLY A 397 26.34 1.87 4.85
N GLU A 398 27.62 2.10 4.55
CA GLU A 398 28.12 3.40 4.06
C GLU A 398 27.48 3.77 2.73
N LEU A 399 27.40 2.81 1.80
CA LEU A 399 26.78 3.04 0.49
C LEU A 399 25.31 3.44 0.62
N LYS A 400 24.58 2.74 1.49
CA LYS A 400 23.18 3.06 1.79
C LYS A 400 23.04 4.48 2.33
N ALA A 401 23.89 4.87 3.29
CA ALA A 401 23.82 6.17 3.92
C ALA A 401 24.14 7.30 2.91
N PHE A 402 25.20 7.11 2.13
CA PHE A 402 25.58 8.04 1.06
C PHE A 402 24.48 8.20 0.00
N LEU A 403 23.97 7.11 -0.57
CA LEU A 403 22.94 7.20 -1.62
C LEU A 403 21.63 7.77 -1.09
N ARG A 404 21.26 7.48 0.17
CA ARG A 404 20.10 8.12 0.81
C ARG A 404 20.31 9.62 0.97
N TRP A 405 21.48 10.06 1.44
CA TRP A 405 21.81 11.48 1.55
C TRP A 405 21.79 12.17 0.18
N ALA A 406 22.44 11.59 -0.83
CA ALA A 406 22.50 12.14 -2.18
C ALA A 406 21.10 12.21 -2.81
N MET A 407 20.22 11.25 -2.50
CA MET A 407 18.82 11.28 -2.91
C MET A 407 18.06 12.46 -2.29
N LEU A 408 18.19 12.66 -0.97
CA LEU A 408 17.53 13.76 -0.23
C LEU A 408 18.07 15.14 -0.63
N CYS A 409 19.39 15.29 -0.74
CA CYS A 409 20.04 16.55 -1.12
C CYS A 409 20.02 16.82 -2.64
N ARG A 410 19.58 15.84 -3.45
CA ARG A 410 19.58 15.87 -4.91
C ARG A 410 20.97 15.94 -5.56
N GLU A 411 21.97 15.36 -4.90
CA GLU A 411 23.35 15.24 -5.39
C GLU A 411 23.49 14.04 -6.34
N PHE A 412 22.67 14.00 -7.39
CA PHE A 412 22.56 12.85 -8.28
C PHE A 412 23.82 12.62 -9.12
N GLU A 413 24.52 13.70 -9.49
CA GLU A 413 25.79 13.59 -10.23
C GLU A 413 26.90 12.98 -9.38
N ASP A 414 27.02 13.42 -8.11
CA ASP A 414 27.99 12.83 -7.17
C ASP A 414 27.64 11.36 -6.92
N ALA A 415 26.36 11.03 -6.74
CA ALA A 415 25.90 9.66 -6.60
C ALA A 415 26.31 8.79 -7.80
N GLU A 416 26.13 9.28 -9.03
CA GLU A 416 26.50 8.54 -10.24
C GLU A 416 28.03 8.38 -10.38
N LYS A 417 28.79 9.45 -10.14
CA LYS A 417 30.27 9.44 -10.17
C LYS A 417 30.83 8.42 -9.18
N VAL A 418 30.33 8.42 -7.95
CA VAL A 418 30.74 7.46 -6.91
C VAL A 418 30.29 6.05 -7.28
N PHE A 419 29.02 5.84 -7.65
CA PHE A 419 28.46 4.51 -7.91
C PHE A 419 29.20 3.76 -9.03
N ARG A 420 29.61 4.45 -10.10
CA ARG A 420 30.37 3.87 -11.21
C ARG A 420 31.75 3.35 -10.79
N LYS A 421 32.38 3.94 -9.77
CA LYS A 421 33.71 3.55 -9.26
C LYS A 421 33.66 2.41 -8.23
N LEU A 422 32.46 2.02 -7.77
CA LEU A 422 32.31 0.96 -6.77
C LEU A 422 32.59 -0.43 -7.34
N LYS A 423 33.06 -1.34 -6.47
CA LYS A 423 33.24 -2.75 -6.79
C LYS A 423 31.90 -3.39 -7.22
N PRO A 424 31.90 -4.38 -8.13
CA PRO A 424 30.67 -5.02 -8.60
C PRO A 424 29.77 -5.59 -7.51
N ALA A 425 30.35 -6.08 -6.40
CA ALA A 425 29.60 -6.60 -5.27
C ALA A 425 28.79 -5.54 -4.51
N LEU A 426 29.30 -4.30 -4.41
CA LEU A 426 28.59 -3.18 -3.78
C LEU A 426 27.52 -2.62 -4.71
N GLN A 427 27.80 -2.52 -6.01
CA GLN A 427 26.80 -2.12 -7.02
C GLN A 427 25.59 -3.07 -7.08
N GLY A 428 25.81 -4.37 -6.82
CA GLY A 428 24.74 -5.37 -6.72
C GLY A 428 24.10 -5.51 -5.33
N SER A 429 24.53 -4.72 -4.34
CA SER A 429 24.00 -4.83 -2.97
C SER A 429 22.61 -4.21 -2.82
N PRO A 430 21.82 -4.59 -1.80
CA PRO A 430 20.53 -3.96 -1.49
C PRO A 430 20.60 -2.42 -1.34
N ALA A 431 21.74 -1.86 -0.92
CA ALA A 431 21.93 -0.42 -0.84
C ALA A 431 21.76 0.30 -2.19
N ALA A 432 22.04 -0.38 -3.30
CA ALA A 432 21.88 0.18 -4.65
C ALA A 432 20.41 0.51 -5.00
N LEU A 433 19.42 0.03 -4.23
CA LEU A 433 18.01 0.41 -4.40
C LEU A 433 17.78 1.93 -4.24
N TYR A 434 18.60 2.63 -3.46
CA TYR A 434 18.54 4.10 -3.39
C TYR A 434 19.02 4.74 -4.70
N PHE A 435 20.04 4.15 -5.35
CA PHE A 435 20.47 4.60 -6.67
C PHE A 435 19.43 4.27 -7.76
N VAL A 436 18.74 3.13 -7.66
CA VAL A 436 17.57 2.82 -8.51
C VAL A 436 16.50 3.92 -8.39
N ASN A 437 16.24 4.44 -7.19
CA ASN A 437 15.30 5.55 -6.99
C ASN A 437 15.81 6.86 -7.62
N ILE A 438 17.11 7.16 -7.52
CA ILE A 438 17.72 8.31 -8.21
C ILE A 438 17.53 8.19 -9.73
N LEU A 439 17.83 7.03 -10.31
CA LEU A 439 17.63 6.77 -11.74
C LEU A 439 16.16 6.94 -12.14
N GLN A 440 15.21 6.45 -11.34
CA GLN A 440 13.79 6.69 -11.60
C GLN A 440 13.45 8.18 -11.62
N ARG A 441 13.94 8.98 -10.65
CA ARG A 441 13.67 10.44 -10.61
C ARG A 441 14.19 11.17 -11.82
N GLN A 442 15.33 10.73 -12.33
CA GLN A 442 15.90 11.20 -13.59
C GLN A 442 15.19 10.66 -14.83
N SER A 443 14.09 9.91 -14.67
CA SER A 443 13.33 9.25 -15.73
C SER A 443 14.12 8.19 -16.52
N ARG A 444 15.22 7.68 -15.95
CA ARG A 444 16.09 6.63 -16.52
C ARG A 444 15.58 5.24 -16.17
N PHE A 445 14.34 4.95 -16.54
CA PHE A 445 13.64 3.73 -16.12
C PHE A 445 14.30 2.44 -16.61
N THR A 446 14.89 2.44 -17.81
CA THR A 446 15.63 1.28 -18.34
C THR A 446 16.86 0.95 -17.49
N ASP A 447 17.65 1.97 -17.13
CA ASP A 447 18.83 1.80 -16.28
C ASP A 447 18.44 1.34 -14.87
N ALA A 448 17.37 1.93 -14.32
CA ALA A 448 16.79 1.53 -13.04
C ALA A 448 16.36 0.04 -13.06
N LEU A 449 15.70 -0.41 -14.13
CA LEU A 449 15.27 -1.80 -14.30
C LEU A 449 16.45 -2.76 -14.52
N HIS A 450 17.51 -2.32 -15.20
CA HIS A 450 18.72 -3.14 -15.37
C HIS A 450 19.44 -3.32 -14.03
N LEU A 451 19.57 -2.24 -13.25
CA LEU A 451 20.20 -2.30 -11.93
C LEU A 451 19.38 -3.14 -10.95
N ILE A 452 18.05 -3.00 -10.93
CA ILE A 452 17.23 -3.81 -10.01
C ILE A 452 17.29 -5.30 -10.32
N LYS A 453 17.40 -5.71 -11.60
CA LYS A 453 17.65 -7.10 -12.01
C LYS A 453 18.93 -7.63 -11.39
N ARG A 454 20.00 -6.83 -11.45
CA ARG A 454 21.28 -7.18 -10.85
C ARG A 454 21.16 -7.31 -9.33
N VAL A 455 20.55 -6.34 -8.64
CA VAL A 455 20.34 -6.41 -7.19
C VAL A 455 19.53 -7.67 -6.81
N HIS A 456 18.47 -7.99 -7.55
CA HIS A 456 17.66 -9.21 -7.35
C HIS A 456 18.53 -10.48 -7.39
N ALA A 457 19.34 -10.62 -8.45
CA ALA A 457 20.23 -11.75 -8.64
C ALA A 457 21.24 -11.88 -7.50
N TYR A 458 21.85 -10.77 -7.07
CA TYR A 458 22.79 -10.73 -5.97
C TYR A 458 22.16 -11.07 -4.61
N MET A 459 20.92 -10.65 -4.35
CA MET A 459 20.21 -11.01 -3.12
C MET A 459 19.92 -12.50 -3.07
N LEU A 460 19.40 -13.08 -4.15
CA LEU A 460 19.14 -14.52 -4.23
C LEU A 460 20.41 -15.35 -4.18
N ALA A 461 21.53 -14.83 -4.71
CA ALA A 461 22.85 -15.47 -4.62
C ALA A 461 23.39 -15.61 -3.19
N LYS A 462 22.76 -14.99 -2.19
CA LYS A 462 23.18 -15.02 -0.79
C LYS A 462 22.10 -15.63 0.12
N PRO A 463 21.80 -16.93 -0.02
CA PRO A 463 20.67 -17.56 0.66
C PRO A 463 20.72 -17.44 2.19
N SER A 464 21.92 -17.43 2.79
CA SER A 464 22.10 -17.28 4.25
C SER A 464 21.76 -15.89 4.79
N SER A 465 21.79 -14.84 3.96
CA SER A 465 21.60 -13.44 4.38
C SER A 465 20.38 -12.79 3.74
N LEU A 466 19.48 -13.59 3.16
CA LEU A 466 18.27 -13.08 2.53
C LEU A 466 17.38 -12.43 3.60
N THR A 467 17.00 -11.17 3.36
CA THR A 467 15.99 -10.48 4.17
C THR A 467 14.63 -10.56 3.44
N PRO A 468 13.66 -11.36 3.91
CA PRO A 468 12.42 -11.66 3.19
C PRO A 468 11.62 -10.43 2.75
N PHE A 469 11.41 -9.49 3.67
CA PHE A 469 10.61 -8.30 3.40
C PHE A 469 11.25 -7.37 2.36
N ASN A 470 12.58 -7.12 2.46
CA ASN A 470 13.26 -6.29 1.46
C ASN A 470 13.30 -6.98 0.09
N HIS A 471 13.48 -8.30 0.06
CA HIS A 471 13.47 -9.06 -1.19
C HIS A 471 12.09 -9.03 -1.85
N TRP A 472 11.00 -9.22 -1.09
CA TRP A 472 9.65 -9.13 -1.63
C TRP A 472 9.31 -7.74 -2.17
N ASN A 473 9.71 -6.69 -1.45
CA ASN A 473 9.58 -5.32 -1.95
C ASN A 473 10.39 -5.08 -3.23
N LEU A 474 11.54 -5.73 -3.40
CA LEU A 474 12.30 -5.69 -4.65
C LEU A 474 11.51 -6.35 -5.81
N VAL A 475 10.89 -7.51 -5.59
CA VAL A 475 10.04 -8.18 -6.60
C VAL A 475 8.90 -7.25 -7.04
N ARG A 476 8.25 -6.59 -6.08
CA ARG A 476 7.21 -5.59 -6.35
C ARG A 476 7.74 -4.41 -7.17
N ARG A 477 8.89 -3.87 -6.75
CA ARG A 477 9.57 -2.75 -7.38
C ARG A 477 10.04 -3.05 -8.81
N TYR A 478 10.39 -4.30 -9.10
CA TYR A 478 10.71 -4.74 -10.46
C TYR A 478 9.52 -4.51 -11.40
N GLY A 479 8.32 -4.94 -11.02
CA GLY A 479 7.12 -4.79 -11.83
C GLY A 479 6.72 -3.33 -12.04
N GLU A 480 6.86 -2.50 -11.01
CA GLU A 480 6.72 -1.04 -11.13
C GLU A 480 7.65 -0.42 -12.18
N LEU A 481 8.93 -0.75 -12.13
CA LEU A 481 9.92 -0.19 -13.06
C LEU A 481 9.72 -0.71 -14.48
N ASP A 482 9.31 -1.97 -14.66
CA ASP A 482 8.96 -2.47 -15.99
C ASP A 482 7.72 -1.75 -16.55
N PHE A 483 6.71 -1.48 -15.72
CA PHE A 483 5.56 -0.66 -16.11
C PHE A 483 6.00 0.75 -16.51
N LEU A 484 6.79 1.45 -15.70
CA LEU A 484 7.29 2.79 -16.02
C LEU A 484 8.15 2.82 -17.30
N ARG A 485 9.00 1.80 -17.50
CA ARG A 485 9.79 1.65 -18.73
C ARG A 485 8.88 1.47 -19.95
N LYS A 486 7.90 0.56 -19.90
CA LYS A 486 6.91 0.37 -20.99
C LYS A 486 6.15 1.67 -21.25
N THR A 487 5.65 2.33 -20.20
CA THR A 487 4.95 3.62 -20.29
C THR A 487 5.80 4.68 -20.96
N SER A 488 7.06 4.83 -20.56
CA SER A 488 8.00 5.77 -21.18
C SER A 488 8.22 5.49 -22.67
N ASN A 489 8.41 4.21 -23.02
CA ASN A 489 8.56 3.80 -24.43
C ASN A 489 7.35 4.15 -25.28
N PHE A 490 6.14 4.07 -24.73
CA PHE A 490 4.92 4.50 -25.44
C PHE A 490 4.81 6.02 -25.50
N TYR A 491 5.02 6.71 -24.38
CA TYR A 491 4.91 8.18 -24.28
C TYR A 491 5.89 8.92 -25.18
N LEU A 492 7.12 8.44 -25.31
CA LEU A 492 8.17 9.06 -26.12
C LEU A 492 7.92 8.96 -27.63
N LYS A 493 6.98 8.11 -28.07
CA LYS A 493 6.55 8.04 -29.47
C LYS A 493 5.71 9.25 -29.88
N GLU A 494 4.90 9.75 -28.95
CA GLU A 494 4.14 10.98 -29.15
C GLU A 494 4.92 12.14 -28.56
N LYS A 495 5.61 12.95 -29.35
CA LYS A 495 6.45 14.04 -28.81
C LYS A 495 5.63 15.13 -28.14
N GLN A 496 6.21 15.81 -27.15
CA GLN A 496 5.62 17.05 -26.64
C GLN A 496 5.57 18.11 -27.75
N PRO A 497 4.47 18.86 -27.88
CA PRO A 497 4.39 19.97 -28.81
C PRO A 497 5.34 21.10 -28.39
N ARG A 498 6.06 21.67 -29.36
CA ARG A 498 6.92 22.85 -29.13
C ARG A 498 6.12 24.14 -28.96
N ASN A 499 5.01 24.24 -29.69
CA ASN A 499 4.04 25.33 -29.61
C ASN A 499 2.70 24.74 -29.16
N PRO A 500 2.52 24.49 -27.85
CA PRO A 500 1.29 23.88 -27.37
C PRO A 500 0.09 24.81 -27.60
N VAL A 501 -1.06 24.23 -27.97
CA VAL A 501 -2.36 24.95 -28.01
C VAL A 501 -3.04 24.99 -26.63
N GLY A 502 -2.53 24.22 -25.68
CA GLY A 502 -2.99 24.15 -24.30
C GLY A 502 -2.09 23.25 -23.47
N VAL A 503 -2.26 23.32 -22.15
CA VAL A 503 -1.48 22.58 -21.15
C VAL A 503 -2.41 21.71 -20.31
N MET A 504 -2.06 20.44 -20.15
CA MET A 504 -2.74 19.48 -19.27
C MET A 504 -1.81 19.10 -18.13
N LEU A 505 -2.14 19.52 -16.91
CA LEU A 505 -1.37 19.26 -15.70
C LEU A 505 -1.82 17.95 -15.04
N LEU A 506 -0.83 17.14 -14.63
CA LEU A 506 -1.05 15.85 -13.96
C LEU A 506 -0.40 15.83 -12.58
N ALA A 507 -1.13 15.30 -11.61
CA ALA A 507 -0.78 15.40 -10.20
C ALA A 507 -0.55 14.03 -9.53
N ALA A 508 -0.24 13.00 -10.33
CA ALA A 508 0.11 11.67 -9.81
C ALA A 508 1.38 11.76 -8.95
N ARG A 509 1.30 11.32 -7.69
CA ARG A 509 2.44 11.31 -6.74
C ARG A 509 3.21 10.00 -6.71
N ASN A 510 2.60 8.94 -7.19
CA ASN A 510 3.17 7.61 -7.21
C ASN A 510 2.58 6.77 -8.36
N ILE A 511 3.12 5.58 -8.52
CA ILE A 511 2.75 4.67 -9.61
C ILE A 511 1.31 4.14 -9.45
N ASP A 512 0.81 3.97 -8.21
CA ASP A 512 -0.58 3.56 -7.96
C ASP A 512 -1.59 4.61 -8.41
N GLN A 513 -1.26 5.90 -8.32
CA GLN A 513 -2.06 6.96 -8.89
C GLN A 513 -1.86 7.02 -10.41
N LEU A 514 -0.62 7.04 -10.90
CA LEU A 514 -0.34 7.15 -12.35
C LEU A 514 -1.12 6.12 -13.18
N ARG A 515 -1.14 4.85 -12.73
CA ARG A 515 -1.84 3.77 -13.44
C ARG A 515 -3.36 3.93 -13.51
N LYS A 516 -3.97 4.84 -12.75
CA LYS A 516 -5.42 5.10 -12.78
C LYS A 516 -5.76 6.19 -13.80
N TYR A 517 -4.78 7.01 -14.20
CA TYR A 517 -4.96 8.02 -15.24
C TYR A 517 -5.16 7.33 -16.60
N PRO A 518 -5.96 7.91 -17.50
CA PRO A 518 -6.15 7.39 -18.85
C PRO A 518 -4.91 7.68 -19.72
N LEU A 519 -3.84 6.90 -19.51
CA LEU A 519 -2.52 7.09 -20.12
C LEU A 519 -2.51 7.20 -21.65
N VAL A 520 -3.39 6.48 -22.37
CA VAL A 520 -3.52 6.58 -23.83
C VAL A 520 -4.22 7.88 -24.23
N VAL A 521 -5.21 8.36 -23.48
CA VAL A 521 -5.85 9.66 -23.72
C VAL A 521 -4.82 10.78 -23.63
N LEU A 522 -3.94 10.74 -22.62
CA LEU A 522 -2.84 11.70 -22.48
C LEU A 522 -1.89 11.69 -23.68
N MET A 523 -1.56 10.53 -24.23
CA MET A 523 -0.79 10.43 -25.48
C MET A 523 -1.54 11.07 -26.67
N MET A 524 -2.86 10.89 -26.74
CA MET A 524 -3.70 11.49 -27.77
C MET A 524 -3.86 13.01 -27.64
N LEU A 525 -3.73 13.57 -26.43
CA LEU A 525 -3.65 15.00 -26.19
C LEU A 525 -2.37 15.59 -26.79
N LYS A 526 -1.21 14.93 -26.61
CA LYS A 526 0.07 15.32 -27.24
C LYS A 526 -0.06 15.39 -28.76
N ARG A 527 -0.66 14.36 -29.38
CA ARG A 527 -0.97 14.33 -30.84
C ARG A 527 -1.83 15.51 -31.32
N ARG A 528 -2.66 16.09 -30.43
CA ARG A 528 -3.54 17.23 -30.71
C ARG A 528 -2.91 18.57 -30.35
N GLY A 529 -1.60 18.59 -30.10
CA GLY A 529 -0.89 19.82 -29.79
C GLY A 529 -1.01 20.28 -28.33
N TRP A 530 -1.53 19.45 -27.42
CA TRP A 530 -1.55 19.78 -25.99
C TRP A 530 -0.27 19.32 -25.29
N ALA A 531 0.35 20.19 -24.50
CA ALA A 531 1.45 19.81 -23.62
C ALA A 531 0.89 19.04 -22.42
N VAL A 532 1.43 17.85 -22.14
CA VAL A 532 1.04 17.05 -20.96
C VAL A 532 2.15 17.12 -19.92
N ILE A 533 1.93 17.82 -18.81
CA ILE A 533 2.97 18.17 -17.84
C ILE A 533 2.70 17.49 -16.49
N PRO A 534 3.51 16.50 -16.08
CA PRO A 534 3.46 15.96 -14.74
C PRO A 534 4.09 16.96 -13.75
N LEU A 535 3.37 17.29 -12.68
CA LEU A 535 3.89 18.16 -11.61
C LEU A 535 4.94 17.44 -10.75
N VAL A 536 4.82 16.12 -10.61
CA VAL A 536 5.72 15.29 -9.79
C VAL A 536 6.75 14.58 -10.66
N GLU A 537 8.00 14.57 -10.23
CA GLU A 537 9.09 13.95 -10.98
C GLU A 537 9.07 12.40 -10.97
N GLY A 538 9.68 11.79 -11.98
CA GLY A 538 10.05 10.38 -11.97
C GLY A 538 8.92 9.38 -12.20
N LEU A 539 7.80 9.80 -12.78
CA LEU A 539 6.66 8.91 -13.12
C LEU A 539 6.37 8.85 -14.62
N LEU A 540 6.70 9.91 -15.35
CA LEU A 540 6.63 10.00 -16.81
C LEU A 540 7.98 10.52 -17.34
N PRO A 541 8.33 10.26 -18.62
CA PRO A 541 9.55 10.81 -19.21
C PRO A 541 9.57 12.34 -19.12
N ARG A 542 10.74 12.92 -18.86
CA ARG A 542 10.94 14.37 -18.88
C ARG A 542 11.13 14.84 -20.31
N GLU A 543 10.06 15.33 -20.92
CA GLU A 543 10.07 15.96 -22.24
C GLU A 543 9.65 17.42 -22.10
N LEU A 544 10.57 18.34 -22.35
CA LEU A 544 10.33 19.78 -22.26
C LEU A 544 9.64 20.29 -23.54
N THR A 545 8.82 21.32 -23.40
CA THR A 545 8.16 22.02 -24.51
C THR A 545 9.12 23.00 -25.20
N GLY A 546 10.15 23.46 -24.49
CA GLY A 546 11.04 24.55 -24.93
C GLY A 546 10.58 25.92 -24.45
N ASN A 547 9.43 26.00 -23.76
CA ASN A 547 8.93 27.22 -23.14
C ASN A 547 9.23 27.21 -21.63
N PRO A 548 10.14 28.06 -21.13
CA PRO A 548 10.52 28.08 -19.70
C PRO A 548 9.34 28.27 -18.74
N ARG A 549 8.30 29.02 -19.15
CA ARG A 549 7.10 29.27 -18.33
C ARG A 549 6.22 28.03 -18.17
N ILE A 550 6.27 27.09 -19.12
CA ILE A 550 5.57 25.80 -19.00
C ILE A 550 6.50 24.78 -18.31
N ASP A 551 7.76 24.76 -18.74
CA ASP A 551 8.75 23.77 -18.36
C ASP A 551 9.16 23.85 -16.87
N VAL A 552 8.99 25.01 -16.23
CA VAL A 552 9.17 25.17 -14.77
C VAL A 552 8.24 24.26 -13.96
N LEU A 553 7.05 23.93 -14.47
CA LEU A 553 6.09 23.03 -13.81
C LEU A 553 6.41 21.54 -14.04
N HIS A 554 7.27 21.20 -15.01
CA HIS A 554 7.53 19.81 -15.36
C HIS A 554 8.42 19.11 -14.31
N GLY A 555 7.78 18.30 -13.46
CA GLY A 555 8.40 17.63 -12.33
C GLY A 555 8.92 18.63 -11.30
N CYS A 556 8.21 19.76 -11.12
CA CYS A 556 8.58 20.81 -10.18
C CYS A 556 8.58 20.33 -8.72
N ILE A 557 7.79 19.31 -8.41
CA ILE A 557 7.68 18.70 -7.07
C ILE A 557 8.44 17.37 -7.05
N THR A 558 9.26 17.19 -6.03
CA THR A 558 10.04 15.98 -5.79
C THR A 558 9.17 14.87 -5.20
N LEU A 559 9.63 13.62 -5.28
CA LEU A 559 8.91 12.50 -4.63
C LEU A 559 8.90 12.59 -3.09
N GLU A 560 9.77 13.42 -2.50
CA GLU A 560 9.78 13.76 -1.07
C GLU A 560 8.91 14.97 -0.72
N ASN A 561 8.08 15.48 -1.63
CA ASN A 561 7.21 16.62 -1.37
C ASN A 561 7.96 17.94 -1.12
N SER A 562 9.10 18.11 -1.78
CA SER A 562 9.85 19.38 -1.85
C SER A 562 9.71 20.00 -3.24
N PHE A 563 10.01 21.29 -3.39
CA PHE A 563 10.20 21.85 -4.74
C PHE A 563 11.62 21.60 -5.24
N ARG A 564 11.77 21.64 -6.56
CA ARG A 564 13.07 21.90 -7.19
C ARG A 564 13.47 23.37 -6.98
N PRO A 565 14.75 23.69 -6.80
CA PRO A 565 15.19 25.06 -6.56
C PRO A 565 14.67 26.07 -7.58
N GLU A 566 14.66 25.70 -8.87
CA GLU A 566 14.21 26.58 -9.96
C GLU A 566 12.70 26.87 -9.88
N ALA A 567 11.92 25.90 -9.42
CA ALA A 567 10.49 26.05 -9.21
C ALA A 567 10.20 26.83 -7.92
N GLU A 568 10.93 26.56 -6.85
CA GLU A 568 10.76 27.25 -5.57
C GLU A 568 10.93 28.76 -5.68
N TRP A 569 11.89 29.20 -6.50
CA TRP A 569 12.13 30.63 -6.78
C TRP A 569 11.02 31.29 -7.62
N GLN A 570 10.41 30.54 -8.54
CA GLN A 570 9.47 31.09 -9.53
C GLN A 570 8.00 30.96 -9.12
N LEU A 571 7.65 29.97 -8.31
CA LEU A 571 6.27 29.73 -7.89
C LEU A 571 5.89 30.73 -6.79
N PRO A 572 4.67 31.29 -6.84
CA PRO A 572 4.27 32.35 -5.92
C PRO A 572 4.18 31.84 -4.48
N ALA A 573 4.36 32.76 -3.52
CA ALA A 573 3.90 32.54 -2.16
C ALA A 573 2.35 32.45 -2.15
N LEU A 574 1.79 31.70 -1.20
CA LEU A 574 0.34 31.62 -1.04
C LEU A 574 -0.08 32.55 0.09
N GLU A 575 -0.92 33.53 -0.22
CA GLU A 575 -1.63 34.31 0.78
C GLU A 575 -2.89 33.57 1.21
N GLY A 576 -3.22 33.65 2.51
CA GLY A 576 -4.45 33.06 3.06
C GLY A 576 -4.52 31.53 3.08
N PHE A 577 -3.40 30.81 2.87
CA PHE A 577 -3.36 29.35 3.00
C PHE A 577 -3.18 28.95 4.47
N LYS A 578 -4.21 28.34 5.05
CA LYS A 578 -4.26 27.95 6.47
C LYS A 578 -4.45 26.44 6.59
N ALA A 579 -3.50 25.76 7.21
CA ALA A 579 -3.54 24.32 7.47
C ALA A 579 -3.34 24.04 8.97
N GLU A 580 -4.39 23.56 9.63
CA GLU A 580 -4.37 23.11 11.02
C GLU A 580 -5.06 21.73 11.09
N PRO A 581 -4.41 20.66 10.60
CA PRO A 581 -5.05 19.37 10.38
C PRO A 581 -5.58 18.73 11.68
N GLN A 582 -4.95 19.02 12.83
CA GLN A 582 -5.39 18.53 14.14
C GLN A 582 -6.72 19.15 14.58
N LYS A 583 -7.08 20.33 14.05
CA LYS A 583 -8.37 20.99 14.26
C LYS A 583 -9.36 20.76 13.14
N GLY A 584 -9.00 19.96 12.13
CA GLY A 584 -9.87 19.71 10.99
C GLY A 584 -9.96 20.88 10.01
N ILE A 585 -8.99 21.81 10.01
CA ILE A 585 -9.05 23.03 9.18
C ILE A 585 -8.02 22.96 8.05
N LEU A 586 -8.49 23.09 6.80
CA LEU A 586 -7.64 23.35 5.63
C LEU A 586 -8.35 24.33 4.68
N ARG A 587 -7.81 25.54 4.54
CA ARG A 587 -8.42 26.62 3.75
C ARG A 587 -7.39 27.38 2.92
N TRP A 588 -7.85 27.94 1.80
CA TRP A 588 -7.08 28.87 0.98
C TRP A 588 -7.98 29.99 0.47
N GLY A 589 -7.91 31.17 1.09
CA GLY A 589 -8.88 32.24 0.83
C GLY A 589 -10.30 31.74 1.07
N ASN A 590 -11.16 31.83 0.05
CA ASN A 590 -12.55 31.35 0.07
C ASN A 590 -12.71 29.83 -0.11
N ILE A 591 -11.64 29.12 -0.49
CA ILE A 591 -11.69 27.69 -0.77
C ILE A 591 -11.55 26.91 0.55
N ASP A 592 -12.59 26.14 0.91
CA ASP A 592 -12.57 25.24 2.07
C ASP A 592 -12.35 23.78 1.64
N LEU A 593 -11.21 23.21 2.05
CA LEU A 593 -10.82 21.82 1.78
C LEU A 593 -10.91 20.93 3.03
N SER A 594 -11.48 21.44 4.11
CA SER A 594 -11.59 20.73 5.39
C SER A 594 -12.36 19.41 5.25
N HIS A 595 -13.43 19.39 4.44
CA HIS A 595 -14.15 18.15 4.15
C HIS A 595 -13.28 17.12 3.41
N SER A 596 -12.51 17.55 2.40
CA SER A 596 -11.60 16.64 1.66
C SER A 596 -10.54 16.02 2.57
N MET A 597 -10.03 16.80 3.53
CA MET A 597 -9.09 16.31 4.54
C MET A 597 -9.75 15.27 5.46
N MET A 598 -10.97 15.56 5.94
CA MET A 598 -11.75 14.63 6.75
C MET A 598 -12.03 13.33 6.01
N GLU A 599 -12.34 13.39 4.72
CA GLU A 599 -12.59 12.20 3.89
C GLU A 599 -11.34 11.32 3.76
N ASP A 600 -10.16 11.88 3.53
CA ASP A 600 -8.91 11.09 3.55
C ASP A 600 -8.61 10.50 4.93
N ALA A 601 -8.95 11.21 6.01
CA ALA A 601 -8.79 10.71 7.36
C ALA A 601 -9.73 9.51 7.62
N ARG A 602 -11.00 9.62 7.22
CA ARG A 602 -12.02 8.57 7.30
C ARG A 602 -11.63 7.33 6.50
N ILE A 603 -11.23 7.49 5.25
CA ILE A 603 -10.74 6.39 4.39
C ILE A 603 -9.48 5.76 4.97
N GLY A 604 -8.54 6.58 5.45
CA GLY A 604 -7.26 6.14 6.01
C GLY A 604 -7.39 5.35 7.32
N ARG A 605 -8.46 5.61 8.08
CA ARG A 605 -8.80 4.92 9.34
C ARG A 605 -9.96 3.95 9.22
N ARG A 606 -10.64 3.90 8.07
CA ARG A 606 -11.79 3.02 7.83
C ARG A 606 -12.89 3.20 8.89
N ALA A 607 -13.17 4.46 9.23
CA ALA A 607 -14.17 4.86 10.22
C ALA A 607 -14.76 6.24 9.85
N PHE A 608 -15.93 6.59 10.41
CA PHE A 608 -16.58 7.89 10.21
C PHE A 608 -16.14 8.91 11.27
N ASN A 609 -16.12 8.47 12.53
CA ASN A 609 -15.67 9.25 13.67
C ASN A 609 -14.16 9.17 13.78
N ILE A 610 -13.49 10.31 13.64
CA ILE A 610 -12.03 10.39 13.55
C ILE A 610 -11.49 11.34 14.59
N ASP A 611 -10.52 10.83 15.36
CA ASP A 611 -9.67 11.63 16.21
C ASP A 611 -8.46 12.14 15.42
N LEU A 612 -8.52 13.42 15.03
CA LEU A 612 -7.48 14.10 14.25
C LEU A 612 -6.20 14.37 15.07
N THR A 613 -6.27 14.28 16.40
CA THR A 613 -5.12 14.50 17.27
C THR A 613 -4.20 13.28 17.34
N CYS A 614 -4.68 12.11 16.91
CA CYS A 614 -3.91 10.86 16.83
C CYS A 614 -2.55 11.09 16.13
N PRO A 615 -1.41 10.88 16.81
CA PRO A 615 -0.08 11.26 16.28
C PRO A 615 0.26 10.66 14.92
N SER A 616 -0.14 9.40 14.70
CA SER A 616 0.08 8.72 13.42
C SER A 616 -0.84 9.23 12.30
N LEU A 617 -2.03 9.75 12.63
CA LEU A 617 -2.93 10.36 11.66
C LEU A 617 -2.47 11.79 11.34
N SER A 618 -2.19 12.57 12.38
CA SER A 618 -1.69 13.94 12.31
C SER A 618 -0.49 14.04 11.36
N THR A 619 0.50 13.15 11.51
CA THR A 619 1.69 13.10 10.62
C THR A 619 1.34 12.80 9.17
N TYR A 620 0.34 11.95 8.92
CA TYR A 620 -0.13 11.66 7.57
C TYR A 620 -0.86 12.86 6.96
N LEU A 621 -1.71 13.54 7.74
CA LEU A 621 -2.45 14.72 7.30
C LEU A 621 -1.53 15.92 7.07
N ASP A 622 -0.52 16.16 7.93
CA ASP A 622 0.51 17.18 7.74
C ASP A 622 1.17 17.03 6.36
N GLY A 623 1.55 15.79 6.01
CA GLY A 623 2.10 15.47 4.70
C GLY A 623 1.13 15.77 3.54
N LEU A 624 -0.16 15.45 3.68
CA LEU A 624 -1.19 15.76 2.67
C LEU A 624 -1.43 17.27 2.53
N CYS A 625 -1.47 18.01 3.64
CA CYS A 625 -1.57 19.47 3.64
C CYS A 625 -0.39 20.10 2.92
N LEU A 626 0.83 19.61 3.16
CA LEU A 626 2.03 20.06 2.44
C LEU A 626 1.91 19.77 0.93
N TRP A 627 1.51 18.56 0.53
CA TRP A 627 1.27 18.25 -0.89
C TRP A 627 0.25 19.20 -1.52
N THR A 628 -0.84 19.47 -0.80
CA THR A 628 -1.91 20.38 -1.24
C THR A 628 -1.38 21.80 -1.42
N GLN A 629 -0.57 22.30 -0.48
CA GLN A 629 0.08 23.60 -0.59
C GLN A 629 0.97 23.70 -1.84
N ARG A 630 1.76 22.66 -2.14
CA ARG A 630 2.63 22.65 -3.32
C ARG A 630 1.81 22.64 -4.62
N TYR A 631 0.69 21.92 -4.65
CA TYR A 631 -0.23 21.93 -5.79
C TYR A 631 -0.95 23.27 -5.96
N ALA A 632 -1.28 23.95 -4.86
CA ALA A 632 -1.90 25.27 -4.88
C ALA A 632 -0.96 26.32 -5.49
N LYS A 633 0.33 26.28 -5.14
CA LYS A 633 1.35 27.13 -5.77
C LYS A 633 1.46 26.89 -7.28
N ALA A 634 1.45 25.63 -7.72
CA ALA A 634 1.47 25.29 -9.14
C ALA A 634 0.21 25.76 -9.88
N ALA A 635 -0.98 25.61 -9.27
CA ALA A 635 -2.24 26.07 -9.84
C ALA A 635 -2.31 27.60 -9.94
N ALA A 636 -1.88 28.31 -8.89
CA ALA A 636 -1.78 29.77 -8.88
C ALA A 636 -0.83 30.29 -9.98
N TYR A 637 0.36 29.66 -10.10
CA TYR A 637 1.31 29.98 -11.16
C TYR A 637 0.70 29.75 -12.55
N ALA A 638 0.09 28.59 -12.79
CA ALA A 638 -0.51 28.25 -14.08
C ALA A 638 -1.58 29.27 -14.48
N ARG A 639 -2.47 29.67 -13.55
CA ARG A 639 -3.50 30.67 -13.80
C ARG A 639 -2.91 32.03 -14.17
N ALA A 640 -1.91 32.49 -13.41
CA ALA A 640 -1.30 33.79 -13.61
C ALA A 640 -0.52 33.90 -14.93
N HIS A 641 0.13 32.80 -15.36
CA HIS A 641 1.01 32.85 -16.52
C HIS A 641 0.38 32.34 -17.82
N PHE A 642 -0.39 31.25 -17.81
CA PHE A 642 -0.89 30.64 -19.05
C PHE A 642 -1.97 31.49 -19.72
N SER A 643 -2.79 32.20 -18.94
CA SER A 643 -3.74 33.19 -19.45
C SER A 643 -3.07 34.29 -20.27
N THR A 644 -1.95 34.85 -19.77
CA THR A 644 -1.17 35.88 -20.49
C THR A 644 -0.54 35.39 -21.79
N MET A 645 -0.45 34.07 -21.95
CA MET A 645 0.09 33.43 -23.16
C MET A 645 -1.02 32.98 -24.12
N GLY A 646 -2.30 33.22 -23.80
CA GLY A 646 -3.44 32.71 -24.56
C GLY A 646 -3.57 31.19 -24.53
N LEU A 647 -2.95 30.52 -23.55
CA LEU A 647 -2.97 29.06 -23.43
C LEU A 647 -4.13 28.60 -22.56
N ARG A 648 -4.84 27.58 -23.05
CA ARG A 648 -5.81 26.84 -22.25
C ARG A 648 -5.08 25.96 -21.23
N CYS A 649 -5.60 25.83 -20.03
CA CYS A 649 -5.03 25.01 -18.96
C CYS A 649 -6.09 24.07 -18.38
N GLY A 650 -5.78 22.77 -18.38
CA GLY A 650 -6.58 21.74 -17.74
C GLY A 650 -5.82 21.07 -16.60
N PHE A 651 -6.53 20.72 -15.53
CA PHE A 651 -6.03 19.81 -14.49
C PHE A 651 -6.78 18.49 -14.61
N MET A 652 -6.08 17.37 -14.81
CA MET A 652 -6.73 16.07 -14.77
C MET A 652 -6.63 15.47 -13.37
N THR A 653 -7.75 15.05 -12.81
CA THR A 653 -7.86 14.48 -11.46
C THR A 653 -8.57 13.14 -11.47
N LEU A 654 -8.13 12.26 -10.59
CA LEU A 654 -8.75 10.97 -10.26
C LEU A 654 -9.77 11.11 -9.12
N PHE A 655 -9.57 12.09 -8.25
CA PHE A 655 -10.37 12.28 -7.05
C PHE A 655 -10.84 13.73 -6.92
N ASN A 656 -12.15 13.92 -6.84
CA ASN A 656 -12.77 15.23 -6.65
C ASN A 656 -12.96 15.65 -5.19
N SER A 657 -12.89 14.70 -4.25
CA SER A 657 -13.21 14.91 -2.83
C SER A 657 -12.09 14.48 -1.88
N ARG A 658 -10.89 14.22 -2.41
CA ARG A 658 -9.74 13.75 -1.64
C ARG A 658 -8.50 14.56 -1.96
N LEU A 659 -7.70 14.81 -0.93
CA LEU A 659 -6.45 15.53 -1.04
C LEU A 659 -5.37 14.69 -1.73
N PRO A 660 -4.42 15.34 -2.39
CA PRO A 660 -4.40 16.77 -2.70
C PRO A 660 -5.18 17.15 -3.98
N GLU A 661 -5.75 16.19 -4.72
CA GLU A 661 -6.31 16.46 -6.06
C GLU A 661 -7.63 17.22 -6.05
N SER A 662 -8.45 17.10 -4.98
CA SER A 662 -9.68 17.89 -4.83
C SER A 662 -9.47 19.40 -4.81
N LEU A 663 -8.24 19.83 -4.53
CA LEU A 663 -7.83 21.22 -4.69
C LEU A 663 -8.13 21.75 -6.09
N PHE A 664 -7.80 21.00 -7.15
CA PHE A 664 -7.93 21.53 -8.51
C PHE A 664 -9.39 21.76 -8.89
N ARG A 665 -10.28 20.87 -8.45
CA ARG A 665 -11.72 21.09 -8.58
C ARG A 665 -12.14 22.36 -7.86
N SER A 666 -11.86 22.44 -6.56
CA SER A 666 -12.31 23.56 -5.72
C SER A 666 -11.71 24.89 -6.18
N TYR A 667 -10.47 24.88 -6.67
CA TYR A 667 -9.82 26.05 -7.25
C TYR A 667 -10.47 26.48 -8.57
N CYS A 668 -10.85 25.54 -9.44
CA CYS A 668 -11.55 25.87 -10.68
C CYS A 668 -13.03 26.23 -10.45
N ASP A 669 -13.65 25.79 -9.37
CA ASP A 669 -15.00 26.23 -8.99
C ASP A 669 -14.99 27.72 -8.58
N GLU A 670 -13.96 28.17 -7.87
CA GLU A 670 -13.80 29.58 -7.48
C GLU A 670 -13.27 30.45 -8.63
N PHE A 671 -12.28 29.97 -9.38
CA PHE A 671 -11.45 30.80 -10.26
C PHE A 671 -11.38 30.32 -11.71
N GLY A 672 -12.00 29.19 -12.03
CA GLY A 672 -11.89 28.55 -13.32
C GLY A 672 -12.93 29.04 -14.33
N ASP A 673 -12.60 28.78 -15.58
CA ASP A 673 -13.41 29.02 -16.76
C ASP A 673 -13.47 27.71 -17.57
N PRO A 674 -14.66 27.17 -17.89
CA PRO A 674 -14.80 25.89 -18.55
C PRO A 674 -14.01 25.73 -19.85
N ASP A 675 -13.74 26.83 -20.57
CA ASP A 675 -13.12 26.80 -21.88
C ASP A 675 -11.61 27.02 -21.80
N THR A 676 -11.13 27.85 -20.86
CA THR A 676 -9.74 28.30 -20.78
C THR A 676 -8.98 27.80 -19.57
N PHE A 677 -9.62 27.57 -18.42
CA PHE A 677 -8.96 27.15 -17.17
C PHE A 677 -9.85 26.22 -16.34
N PHE A 678 -9.70 24.90 -16.52
CA PHE A 678 -10.71 23.93 -16.08
C PHE A 678 -10.13 22.68 -15.39
N CYS A 679 -10.99 21.99 -14.65
CA CYS A 679 -10.70 20.71 -14.02
C CYS A 679 -11.43 19.57 -14.76
N LEU A 680 -10.68 18.52 -15.11
CA LEU A 680 -11.19 17.28 -15.66
C LEU A 680 -11.17 16.18 -14.60
N HIS A 681 -12.33 15.59 -14.31
CA HIS A 681 -12.38 14.38 -13.52
C HIS A 681 -12.43 13.14 -14.43
N THR A 682 -11.54 12.18 -14.17
CA THR A 682 -11.54 10.89 -14.84
C THR A 682 -11.93 9.78 -13.85
N ALA A 683 -12.76 8.85 -14.30
CA ALA A 683 -13.18 7.70 -13.50
C ALA A 683 -13.25 6.43 -14.35
N ASN A 684 -13.26 5.29 -13.67
CA ASN A 684 -13.68 4.03 -14.28
C ASN A 684 -15.19 4.10 -14.58
N GLY A 685 -15.63 3.34 -15.60
CA GLY A 685 -17.04 3.15 -15.86
C GLY A 685 -17.76 2.44 -14.71
N TYR A 686 -19.07 2.62 -14.60
CA TYR A 686 -19.90 1.99 -13.56
C TYR A 686 -20.17 0.50 -13.85
N GLU A 687 -19.11 -0.30 -14.01
CA GLU A 687 -19.17 -1.69 -14.50
C GLU A 687 -19.60 -2.69 -13.42
N ASN A 688 -19.28 -2.42 -12.15
CA ASN A 688 -19.53 -3.36 -11.06
C ASN A 688 -21.02 -3.66 -10.85
N TYR A 689 -21.89 -2.71 -11.15
CA TYR A 689 -23.34 -2.90 -11.08
C TYR A 689 -23.82 -4.01 -12.02
N PHE A 690 -23.23 -4.09 -13.23
CA PHE A 690 -23.64 -5.02 -14.28
C PHE A 690 -22.88 -6.35 -14.22
N LYS A 691 -21.61 -6.34 -13.79
CA LYS A 691 -20.72 -7.51 -13.79
C LYS A 691 -20.54 -8.16 -12.40
N ASN A 692 -21.22 -7.66 -11.36
CA ASN A 692 -21.17 -8.16 -9.97
C ASN A 692 -19.74 -8.47 -9.47
N PHE A 693 -18.79 -7.55 -9.69
CA PHE A 693 -17.39 -7.68 -9.27
C PHE A 693 -16.63 -8.92 -9.80
N GLN A 694 -17.09 -9.55 -10.89
CA GLN A 694 -16.42 -10.71 -11.51
C GLN A 694 -15.00 -10.40 -12.04
N THR A 695 -14.64 -9.13 -12.19
CA THR A 695 -13.32 -8.71 -12.67
C THR A 695 -12.72 -7.67 -11.73
N SER A 696 -11.39 -7.69 -11.57
CA SER A 696 -10.66 -6.78 -10.68
C SER A 696 -10.15 -5.51 -11.38
N ILE A 697 -10.19 -5.48 -12.72
CA ILE A 697 -9.73 -4.37 -13.55
C ILE A 697 -10.86 -3.78 -14.39
N SER A 698 -10.83 -2.46 -14.59
CA SER A 698 -11.83 -1.75 -15.38
C SER A 698 -11.51 -1.85 -16.87
N THR A 699 -12.56 -2.06 -17.66
CA THR A 699 -12.51 -2.05 -19.12
C THR A 699 -13.09 -0.78 -19.72
N ARG A 700 -13.53 0.18 -18.89
CA ARG A 700 -14.27 1.36 -19.33
C ARG A 700 -13.83 2.65 -18.63
N CYS A 701 -13.90 3.78 -19.33
CA CYS A 701 -13.43 5.07 -18.84
C CYS A 701 -14.43 6.19 -19.14
N VAL A 702 -14.48 7.17 -18.26
CA VAL A 702 -15.22 8.42 -18.47
C VAL A 702 -14.37 9.60 -18.00
N ILE A 703 -14.41 10.70 -18.78
CA ILE A 703 -13.72 11.96 -18.50
C ILE A 703 -14.74 13.08 -18.65
N ARG A 704 -14.81 13.97 -17.67
CA ARG A 704 -15.71 15.12 -17.68
C ARG A 704 -15.03 16.39 -17.20
N ASN A 705 -15.30 17.51 -17.88
CA ASN A 705 -15.00 18.85 -17.36
C ASN A 705 -15.98 19.18 -16.24
N VAL A 706 -15.51 19.09 -14.99
CA VAL A 706 -16.33 19.35 -13.81
C VAL A 706 -16.46 20.83 -13.49
N THR A 707 -15.59 21.68 -14.05
CA THR A 707 -15.75 23.15 -14.00
C THR A 707 -16.98 23.60 -14.78
N LYS A 708 -17.29 22.92 -15.90
CA LYS A 708 -18.52 23.13 -16.69
C LYS A 708 -19.78 22.66 -15.97
N HIS A 709 -19.68 21.61 -15.15
CA HIS A 709 -20.80 20.96 -14.48
C HIS A 709 -20.59 20.88 -12.95
N ARG A 710 -20.50 22.05 -12.31
CA ARG A 710 -20.08 22.20 -10.90
C ARG A 710 -20.96 21.44 -9.90
N HIS A 711 -22.25 21.30 -10.20
CA HIS A 711 -23.22 20.61 -9.36
C HIS A 711 -23.02 19.08 -9.32
N VAL A 712 -22.29 18.50 -10.28
CA VAL A 712 -22.05 17.05 -10.32
C VAL A 712 -20.81 16.67 -9.50
N ARG A 713 -20.90 15.62 -8.69
CA ARG A 713 -19.75 15.19 -7.87
C ARG A 713 -18.69 14.38 -8.62
N ALA A 714 -19.07 13.56 -9.61
CA ALA A 714 -18.17 12.64 -10.29
C ALA A 714 -18.52 12.46 -11.76
N SER A 715 -17.50 12.25 -12.60
CA SER A 715 -17.65 11.97 -14.03
C SER A 715 -18.40 10.67 -14.33
N SER A 716 -18.43 9.72 -13.39
CA SER A 716 -19.14 8.44 -13.52
C SER A 716 -20.63 8.51 -13.19
N MET A 717 -21.15 9.66 -12.74
CA MET A 717 -22.58 9.90 -12.51
C MET A 717 -23.19 10.69 -13.66
N PRO A 718 -24.49 10.55 -13.97
CA PRO A 718 -25.11 11.32 -15.03
C PRO A 718 -25.18 12.82 -14.70
N ILE A 719 -25.37 13.63 -15.73
CA ILE A 719 -25.79 15.03 -15.60
C ILE A 719 -27.33 15.04 -15.65
N PRO A 720 -28.04 15.59 -14.65
CA PRO A 720 -29.51 15.52 -14.59
C PRO A 720 -30.22 15.96 -15.87
N GLU A 721 -29.78 17.07 -16.48
CA GLU A 721 -30.40 17.62 -17.69
C GLU A 721 -30.18 16.72 -18.92
N PHE A 722 -29.02 16.06 -18.99
CA PHE A 722 -28.70 15.14 -20.09
C PHE A 722 -29.46 13.84 -19.94
N PHE A 723 -29.59 13.35 -18.70
CA PHE A 723 -30.43 12.20 -18.41
C PHE A 723 -31.90 12.47 -18.72
N GLU A 724 -32.43 13.66 -18.40
CA GLU A 724 -33.81 14.01 -18.73
C GLU A 724 -34.05 14.01 -20.24
N SER A 725 -33.14 14.61 -21.01
CA SER A 725 -33.20 14.60 -22.48
C SER A 725 -33.20 13.17 -23.02
N TYR A 726 -32.30 12.33 -22.48
CA TYR A 726 -32.20 10.92 -22.82
C TYR A 726 -33.48 10.13 -22.53
N TYR A 727 -34.08 10.39 -21.36
CA TYR A 727 -35.33 9.80 -20.93
C TYR A 727 -36.48 10.14 -21.88
N GLN A 728 -36.61 11.40 -22.26
CA GLN A 728 -37.65 11.81 -23.21
C GLN A 728 -37.47 11.15 -24.59
N LEU A 729 -36.23 11.04 -25.09
CA LEU A 729 -35.97 10.37 -26.37
C LEU A 729 -36.36 8.88 -26.36
N HIS A 730 -36.13 8.19 -25.24
CA HIS A 730 -36.35 6.76 -25.12
C HIS A 730 -37.72 6.38 -24.55
N LYS A 731 -38.60 7.37 -24.36
CA LYS A 731 -39.93 7.17 -23.76
C LYS A 731 -40.77 6.12 -24.51
N LYS A 732 -40.64 6.06 -25.84
CA LYS A 732 -41.34 5.06 -26.68
C LYS A 732 -40.78 3.64 -26.53
N ASN A 733 -39.54 3.50 -26.05
CA ASN A 733 -38.82 2.22 -25.95
C ASN A 733 -38.76 1.70 -24.50
N ILE A 734 -39.47 2.33 -23.55
CA ILE A 734 -39.42 1.98 -22.13
C ILE A 734 -39.74 0.50 -21.89
N ALA A 735 -40.74 -0.05 -22.59
CA ALA A 735 -41.16 -1.45 -22.44
C ALA A 735 -40.01 -2.41 -22.77
N ASP A 736 -39.35 -2.22 -23.92
CA ASP A 736 -38.21 -3.04 -24.34
C ASP A 736 -37.02 -2.92 -23.38
N VAL A 737 -36.75 -1.70 -22.90
CA VAL A 737 -35.67 -1.44 -21.95
C VAL A 737 -35.95 -2.11 -20.60
N LEU A 738 -37.18 -2.05 -20.11
CA LEU A 738 -37.59 -2.73 -18.88
C LEU A 738 -37.38 -4.25 -18.99
N THR A 739 -37.81 -4.88 -20.09
CA THR A 739 -37.61 -6.32 -20.31
C THR A 739 -36.13 -6.72 -20.28
N ARG A 740 -35.24 -5.90 -20.86
CA ARG A 740 -33.79 -6.16 -20.84
C ARG A 740 -33.17 -6.02 -19.44
N ILE A 741 -33.69 -5.10 -18.63
CA ILE A 741 -33.09 -4.73 -17.34
C ILE A 741 -33.65 -5.55 -16.18
N GLU A 742 -34.88 -6.06 -16.29
CA GLU A 742 -35.46 -6.93 -15.27
C GLU A 742 -34.59 -8.17 -15.01
N ALA A 743 -33.90 -8.71 -16.02
CA ALA A 743 -32.92 -9.80 -15.85
C ALA A 743 -31.70 -9.40 -14.98
N VAL A 744 -31.30 -8.12 -15.00
CA VAL A 744 -30.16 -7.59 -14.21
C VAL A 744 -30.61 -7.20 -12.79
N ALA A 745 -31.83 -6.70 -12.64
CA ALA A 745 -32.42 -6.27 -11.37
C ALA A 745 -32.93 -7.43 -10.51
N SER A 746 -33.25 -8.59 -11.11
CA SER A 746 -33.83 -9.78 -10.46
C SER A 746 -32.81 -10.73 -9.78
N ILE A 747 -31.50 -10.51 -9.94
CA ILE A 747 -30.47 -11.35 -9.32
C ILE A 747 -30.50 -11.20 -7.79
N ARG A 748 -30.70 -12.29 -7.04
CA ARG A 748 -30.55 -12.33 -5.57
C ARG A 748 -29.08 -12.12 -5.22
N ARG A 749 -28.73 -10.98 -4.60
CA ARG A 749 -27.33 -10.58 -4.35
C ARG A 749 -26.83 -10.93 -2.95
N THR A 750 -27.72 -11.01 -1.96
CA THR A 750 -27.33 -11.12 -0.54
C THR A 750 -27.71 -12.45 0.12
N THR A 751 -28.77 -13.11 -0.35
CA THR A 751 -29.24 -14.41 0.20
C THR A 751 -28.80 -15.63 -0.60
N ALA A 752 -28.08 -15.44 -1.71
CA ALA A 752 -27.62 -16.54 -2.57
C ALA A 752 -26.76 -17.55 -1.78
N GLY A 753 -27.23 -18.80 -1.70
CA GLY A 753 -26.50 -19.90 -1.05
C GLY A 753 -26.83 -20.13 0.44
N GLN A 754 -27.78 -19.42 1.05
CA GLN A 754 -28.27 -19.73 2.39
C GLN A 754 -29.37 -20.80 2.31
N SER A 755 -29.15 -21.95 2.96
CA SER A 755 -30.02 -23.13 2.87
C SER A 755 -31.21 -23.13 3.84
N ASN A 756 -31.20 -22.32 4.92
CA ASN A 756 -32.33 -22.12 5.83
C ASN A 756 -32.41 -20.66 6.30
N PRO A 757 -33.61 -20.06 6.46
CA PRO A 757 -33.77 -18.75 7.07
C PRO A 757 -33.33 -18.80 8.54
N ASP A 758 -32.53 -17.80 8.95
CA ASP A 758 -32.18 -17.58 10.34
C ASP A 758 -33.47 -17.31 11.16
N PRO A 759 -33.72 -17.98 12.30
CA PRO A 759 -34.91 -17.76 13.12
C PRO A 759 -35.16 -16.29 13.48
N ALA A 760 -34.09 -15.49 13.58
CA ALA A 760 -34.20 -14.04 13.79
C ALA A 760 -34.87 -13.32 12.60
N VAL A 761 -34.68 -13.80 11.37
CA VAL A 761 -35.33 -13.28 10.16
C VAL A 761 -36.83 -13.56 10.20
N GLU A 762 -37.23 -14.80 10.52
CA GLU A 762 -38.63 -15.19 10.62
C GLU A 762 -39.35 -14.41 11.73
N ALA A 763 -38.73 -14.28 12.90
CA ALA A 763 -39.27 -13.47 14.00
C ALA A 763 -39.41 -11.99 13.62
N CYS A 764 -38.45 -11.44 12.88
CA CYS A 764 -38.50 -10.08 12.37
C CYS A 764 -39.65 -9.90 11.36
N GLU A 765 -39.79 -10.81 10.39
CA GLU A 765 -40.92 -10.79 9.44
C GLU A 765 -42.26 -10.83 10.17
N LYS A 766 -42.41 -11.71 11.16
CA LYS A 766 -43.62 -11.81 11.98
C LYS A 766 -43.95 -10.47 12.67
N ARG A 767 -42.97 -9.85 13.32
CA ARG A 767 -43.14 -8.54 13.98
C ARG A 767 -43.54 -7.44 13.02
N ILE A 768 -42.95 -7.43 11.81
CA ILE A 768 -43.30 -6.49 10.75
C ILE A 768 -44.76 -6.67 10.33
N MET A 769 -45.20 -7.92 10.13
CA MET A 769 -46.58 -8.23 9.76
C MET A 769 -47.57 -7.86 10.86
N GLU A 770 -47.27 -8.16 12.12
CA GLU A 770 -48.08 -7.78 13.27
C GLU A 770 -48.23 -6.26 13.38
N TRP A 771 -47.16 -5.50 13.13
CA TRP A 771 -47.22 -4.03 13.12
C TRP A 771 -48.13 -3.51 12.02
N ARG A 772 -47.98 -4.04 10.80
CA ARG A 772 -48.84 -3.69 9.66
C ARG A 772 -50.30 -4.06 9.90
N ALA A 773 -50.57 -5.20 10.54
CA ALA A 773 -51.91 -5.64 10.87
C ALA A 773 -52.64 -4.68 11.82
N LYS A 774 -51.89 -3.94 12.66
CA LYS A 774 -52.42 -2.88 13.52
C LYS A 774 -52.63 -1.53 12.79
N GLY A 775 -52.43 -1.48 11.48
CA GLY A 775 -52.54 -0.27 10.66
C GLY A 775 -51.26 0.58 10.61
N GLY A 776 -50.20 0.15 11.31
CA GLY A 776 -48.93 0.84 11.33
C GLY A 776 -48.22 0.84 9.97
N LYS A 777 -47.33 1.81 9.77
CA LYS A 777 -46.53 1.96 8.55
C LYS A 777 -45.10 1.50 8.77
N VAL A 778 -44.42 1.09 7.69
CA VAL A 778 -43.06 0.55 7.75
C VAL A 778 -42.14 1.38 6.87
N VAL A 779 -41.09 1.92 7.48
CA VAL A 779 -40.02 2.66 6.82
C VAL A 779 -38.77 1.81 6.83
N CYS A 780 -38.04 1.74 5.72
CA CYS A 780 -36.73 1.07 5.68
C CYS A 780 -35.62 2.06 5.35
N LEU A 781 -34.74 2.27 6.31
CA LEU A 781 -33.51 3.03 6.17
C LEU A 781 -32.38 2.12 5.72
N LEU A 782 -31.81 2.44 4.56
CA LEU A 782 -30.73 1.67 3.95
C LEU A 782 -29.38 2.35 4.25
N GLY A 783 -28.53 1.64 4.98
CA GLY A 783 -27.20 2.07 5.36
C GLY A 783 -26.20 2.06 4.20
N ARG A 784 -25.03 2.65 4.44
CA ARG A 784 -23.89 2.68 3.50
C ARG A 784 -22.58 2.40 4.24
N VAL A 785 -21.52 2.08 3.49
CA VAL A 785 -20.16 2.02 4.05
C VAL A 785 -19.76 3.41 4.55
N VAL A 786 -19.48 3.52 5.85
CA VAL A 786 -19.41 4.82 6.55
C VAL A 786 -18.19 5.67 6.22
N CYS A 787 -17.10 5.04 5.76
CA CYS A 787 -15.84 5.72 5.49
C CYS A 787 -15.64 6.11 4.01
N ASP A 788 -16.67 5.97 3.17
CA ASP A 788 -16.59 6.21 1.74
C ASP A 788 -17.77 7.09 1.30
N SER A 789 -17.64 8.40 1.52
CA SER A 789 -18.66 9.40 1.17
C SER A 789 -18.55 9.78 -0.30
N ALA A 790 -17.32 9.97 -0.79
CA ALA A 790 -16.94 10.33 -2.15
C ALA A 790 -17.70 11.56 -2.71
N VAL A 791 -17.88 12.58 -1.87
CA VAL A 791 -18.62 13.82 -2.16
C VAL A 791 -17.75 15.05 -1.85
N PRO A 792 -17.88 16.16 -2.60
CA PRO A 792 -17.15 17.40 -2.32
C PRO A 792 -17.43 18.01 -0.93
N PHE A 793 -18.66 17.82 -0.43
CA PHE A 793 -19.11 18.20 0.90
C PHE A 793 -20.20 17.23 1.37
N ASP A 794 -20.41 17.15 2.68
CA ASP A 794 -21.45 16.31 3.30
C ASP A 794 -22.68 17.13 3.66
N GLY A 795 -23.78 16.43 3.94
CA GLY A 795 -25.05 17.00 4.38
C GLY A 795 -26.11 17.03 3.29
N GLY A 796 -27.26 17.58 3.64
CA GLY A 796 -28.39 17.81 2.76
C GLY A 796 -29.39 18.78 3.40
N PRO A 797 -30.55 18.99 2.77
CA PRO A 797 -31.49 20.03 3.22
C PRO A 797 -31.97 19.90 4.66
N ALA A 798 -32.06 18.67 5.19
CA ALA A 798 -32.54 18.39 6.54
C ALA A 798 -31.45 18.05 7.56
N HIS A 799 -30.27 17.59 7.12
CA HIS A 799 -29.26 17.00 8.02
C HIS A 799 -27.87 17.49 7.66
N LYS A 800 -27.02 17.68 8.67
CA LYS A 800 -25.65 18.17 8.48
C LYS A 800 -24.71 17.10 7.91
N ASP A 801 -24.95 15.83 8.23
CA ASP A 801 -24.14 14.69 7.81
C ASP A 801 -24.91 13.36 7.94
N LEU A 802 -24.25 12.25 7.59
CA LEU A 802 -24.79 10.88 7.66
C LEU A 802 -25.20 10.46 9.08
N SER A 803 -24.43 10.84 10.10
CA SER A 803 -24.67 10.44 11.50
C SER A 803 -25.87 11.17 12.07
N ASP A 804 -25.97 12.47 11.82
CA ASP A 804 -27.12 13.30 12.17
C ASP A 804 -28.41 12.76 11.55
N TRP A 805 -28.36 12.39 10.26
CA TRP A 805 -29.50 11.77 9.59
C TRP A 805 -29.95 10.47 10.25
N LEU A 806 -29.03 9.57 10.57
CA LEU A 806 -29.37 8.28 11.19
C LEU A 806 -30.02 8.46 12.56
N ASN A 807 -29.41 9.27 13.43
CA ASN A 807 -29.92 9.51 14.78
C ASN A 807 -31.24 10.28 14.77
N HIS A 808 -31.36 11.31 13.91
CA HIS A 808 -32.62 12.03 13.77
C HIS A 808 -33.74 11.16 13.21
N SER A 809 -33.45 10.17 12.36
CA SER A 809 -34.45 9.23 11.85
C SER A 809 -35.04 8.36 12.94
N ILE A 810 -34.21 7.91 13.89
CA ILE A 810 -34.63 7.12 15.05
C ILE A 810 -35.54 7.96 15.96
N GLU A 811 -35.11 9.18 16.29
CA GLU A 811 -35.91 10.08 17.12
C GLU A 811 -37.21 10.52 16.43
N ALA A 812 -37.19 10.73 15.11
CA ALA A 812 -38.36 11.14 14.37
C ALA A 812 -39.50 10.10 14.44
N VAL A 813 -39.19 8.80 14.51
CA VAL A 813 -40.22 7.77 14.60
C VAL A 813 -40.61 7.40 16.02
N ARG A 814 -39.84 7.81 17.04
CA ARG A 814 -40.12 7.48 18.46
C ARG A 814 -41.58 7.79 18.83
N ASP A 815 -42.22 6.84 19.49
CA ASP A 815 -43.61 6.91 19.96
C ASP A 815 -44.63 7.25 18.86
N THR A 816 -44.40 6.73 17.64
CA THR A 816 -45.33 6.86 16.51
C THR A 816 -45.72 5.49 15.95
N ASP A 817 -46.79 5.45 15.15
CA ASP A 817 -47.25 4.24 14.45
C ASP A 817 -46.36 3.83 13.25
N THR A 818 -45.15 4.37 13.18
CA THR A 818 -44.15 4.05 12.16
C THR A 818 -43.11 3.09 12.72
N LEU A 819 -42.98 1.92 12.09
CA LEU A 819 -41.90 0.97 12.33
C LEU A 819 -40.71 1.31 11.43
N LEU A 820 -39.56 1.65 12.02
CA LEU A 820 -38.32 1.92 11.29
C LEU A 820 -37.42 0.68 11.27
N LEU A 821 -37.10 0.22 10.07
CA LEU A 821 -36.13 -0.84 9.82
C LEU A 821 -34.80 -0.21 9.42
N ILE A 822 -33.74 -0.42 10.19
CA ILE A 822 -32.39 0.05 9.87
C ILE A 822 -31.62 -1.12 9.28
N LYS A 823 -31.32 -1.07 7.98
CA LYS A 823 -30.59 -2.12 7.26
C LYS A 823 -29.15 -1.68 6.96
N PRO A 824 -28.13 -2.19 7.66
CA PRO A 824 -26.72 -1.93 7.35
C PRO A 824 -26.33 -2.42 5.95
N HIS A 825 -25.26 -1.88 5.40
CA HIS A 825 -24.88 -2.15 4.01
C HIS A 825 -24.16 -3.50 3.89
N PRO A 826 -24.55 -4.42 2.99
CA PRO A 826 -23.97 -5.76 2.95
C PRO A 826 -22.46 -5.79 2.68
N HIS A 827 -21.95 -4.79 1.98
CA HIS A 827 -20.51 -4.65 1.70
C HIS A 827 -19.66 -4.15 2.88
N GLU A 828 -20.26 -3.81 4.03
CA GLU A 828 -19.48 -3.60 5.26
C GLU A 828 -18.79 -4.88 5.73
N LEU A 829 -19.35 -6.05 5.40
CA LEU A 829 -18.76 -7.36 5.69
C LEU A 829 -17.88 -7.90 4.54
N ASN A 830 -17.76 -7.17 3.43
CA ASN A 830 -16.95 -7.56 2.28
C ASN A 830 -15.66 -6.76 2.26
N GLU A 831 -14.54 -7.41 2.59
CA GLU A 831 -13.23 -6.75 2.71
C GLU A 831 -12.70 -6.19 1.39
N SER A 832 -13.14 -6.74 0.24
CA SER A 832 -12.81 -6.19 -1.07
C SER A 832 -13.46 -4.83 -1.35
N ILE A 833 -14.41 -4.40 -0.51
CA ILE A 833 -15.17 -3.16 -0.63
C ILE A 833 -15.02 -2.31 0.63
N GLY A 834 -15.45 -2.78 1.81
CA GLY A 834 -15.32 -2.05 3.08
C GLY A 834 -13.87 -1.91 3.57
N THR A 835 -13.04 -2.92 3.28
CA THR A 835 -11.60 -2.97 3.59
C THR A 835 -11.27 -2.70 5.06
N TYR A 836 -11.47 -3.74 5.87
CA TYR A 836 -11.10 -3.85 7.28
C TYR A 836 -11.61 -2.66 8.11
N LEU A 837 -12.93 -2.45 8.09
CA LEU A 837 -13.59 -1.37 8.82
C LEU A 837 -13.21 -1.39 10.31
N ASN A 838 -13.05 -0.20 10.88
CA ASN A 838 -12.91 0.01 12.33
C ASN A 838 -14.22 0.51 12.95
N GLU A 839 -15.18 0.95 12.13
CA GLU A 839 -16.49 1.42 12.55
C GLU A 839 -17.52 1.02 11.47
N TYR A 840 -18.68 0.54 11.90
CA TYR A 840 -19.81 0.12 11.07
C TYR A 840 -20.94 1.15 11.15
N PHE A 841 -21.90 1.05 10.22
CA PHE A 841 -23.04 1.96 10.12
C PHE A 841 -23.86 2.03 11.42
N VAL A 842 -24.05 0.91 12.10
CA VAL A 842 -24.79 0.83 13.37
C VAL A 842 -24.05 1.47 14.54
N ASP A 843 -22.71 1.55 14.48
CA ASP A 843 -21.89 2.17 15.53
C ASP A 843 -22.09 3.70 15.60
N LEU A 844 -22.68 4.28 14.54
CA LEU A 844 -23.05 5.69 14.47
C LEU A 844 -24.32 6.04 15.25
N ILE A 845 -25.08 5.05 15.72
CA ILE A 845 -26.26 5.27 16.56
C ILE A 845 -25.79 5.68 17.96
N LYS A 846 -26.23 6.86 18.42
CA LYS A 846 -25.90 7.48 19.70
C LYS A 846 -27.12 7.72 20.59
N VAL A 847 -28.30 7.33 20.12
CA VAL A 847 -29.57 7.43 20.83
C VAL A 847 -30.09 6.04 21.20
N ASP A 848 -30.92 5.96 22.24
CA ASP A 848 -31.55 4.70 22.64
C ASP A 848 -32.54 4.22 21.57
N ILE A 849 -32.54 2.92 21.30
CA ILE A 849 -33.39 2.31 20.26
C ILE A 849 -34.80 2.08 20.84
N PRO A 850 -35.85 2.77 20.36
CA PRO A 850 -37.22 2.54 20.82
C PRO A 850 -37.82 1.24 20.28
N ASP A 851 -38.94 0.81 20.86
CA ASP A 851 -39.65 -0.43 20.49
C ASP A 851 -40.15 -0.45 19.04
N ASN A 852 -40.29 0.68 18.37
CA ASN A 852 -40.68 0.76 16.97
C ASN A 852 -39.49 0.94 16.02
N VAL A 853 -38.28 0.58 16.45
CA VAL A 853 -37.08 0.55 15.61
C VAL A 853 -36.46 -0.85 15.66
N ILE A 854 -36.12 -1.40 14.49
CA ILE A 854 -35.48 -2.72 14.36
C ILE A 854 -34.20 -2.55 13.54
N ILE A 855 -33.05 -2.96 14.12
CA ILE A 855 -31.81 -3.11 13.38
C ILE A 855 -31.78 -4.48 12.72
N LEU A 856 -31.63 -4.50 11.40
CA LEU A 856 -31.58 -5.72 10.60
C LEU A 856 -30.14 -6.21 10.44
N GLY A 857 -29.96 -7.52 10.28
CA GLY A 857 -28.69 -8.08 9.84
C GLY A 857 -28.33 -7.66 8.41
N HIS A 858 -27.03 -7.51 8.13
CA HIS A 858 -26.50 -7.08 6.82
C HIS A 858 -27.09 -7.86 5.64
N ARG A 859 -27.34 -9.17 5.81
CA ARG A 859 -27.78 -10.11 4.76
C ARG A 859 -29.21 -10.64 4.91
N TRP A 860 -29.99 -10.18 5.90
CA TRP A 860 -31.31 -10.75 6.22
C TRP A 860 -32.34 -10.67 5.08
N PHE A 861 -32.46 -9.50 4.45
CA PHE A 861 -33.37 -9.28 3.32
C PHE A 861 -32.63 -8.75 2.10
N ASP A 862 -32.87 -9.34 0.93
CA ASP A 862 -32.57 -8.71 -0.35
C ASP A 862 -33.51 -7.52 -0.58
N ILE A 863 -33.07 -6.52 -1.36
CA ILE A 863 -33.88 -5.32 -1.64
C ILE A 863 -35.24 -5.70 -2.26
N GLN A 864 -35.29 -6.73 -3.10
CA GLN A 864 -36.55 -7.22 -3.72
C GLN A 864 -37.58 -7.68 -2.68
N SER A 865 -37.15 -8.30 -1.59
CA SER A 865 -38.03 -8.76 -0.52
C SER A 865 -38.72 -7.61 0.19
N LEU A 866 -38.11 -6.41 0.19
CA LEU A 866 -38.64 -5.22 0.86
C LEU A 866 -39.98 -4.75 0.29
N LYS A 867 -40.28 -5.02 -1.00
CA LYS A 867 -41.54 -4.62 -1.65
C LYS A 867 -42.78 -5.17 -0.92
N ARG A 868 -42.64 -6.30 -0.23
CA ARG A 868 -43.74 -6.95 0.51
C ARG A 868 -44.12 -6.18 1.77
N PHE A 869 -43.20 -5.41 2.35
CA PHE A 869 -43.32 -4.93 3.72
C PHE A 869 -43.13 -3.42 3.89
N VAL A 870 -42.38 -2.76 3.01
CA VAL A 870 -41.92 -1.37 3.18
C VAL A 870 -42.84 -0.41 2.44
N ASP A 871 -43.34 0.61 3.14
CA ASP A 871 -44.16 1.69 2.56
C ASP A 871 -43.30 2.89 2.11
N LEU A 872 -42.14 3.11 2.72
CA LEU A 872 -41.22 4.22 2.42
C LEU A 872 -39.75 3.80 2.62
N GLY A 873 -38.90 4.08 1.63
CA GLY A 873 -37.45 3.96 1.76
C GLY A 873 -36.80 5.25 2.30
N LEU A 874 -35.71 5.13 3.05
CA LEU A 874 -34.83 6.25 3.40
C LEU A 874 -33.41 5.94 2.94
N LEU A 875 -32.83 6.88 2.20
CA LEU A 875 -31.46 6.80 1.72
C LEU A 875 -30.77 8.14 1.93
N TYR A 876 -29.57 8.11 2.47
CA TYR A 876 -28.72 9.29 2.46
C TYR A 876 -28.29 9.59 1.02
N ASN A 877 -27.64 8.62 0.39
CA ASN A 877 -27.32 8.55 -1.03
C ASN A 877 -26.89 7.12 -1.35
N GLY A 878 -26.96 6.70 -2.61
CA GLY A 878 -26.45 5.40 -3.03
C GLY A 878 -27.30 4.76 -4.12
N THR A 879 -26.74 3.76 -4.80
CA THR A 879 -27.39 3.13 -5.95
C THR A 879 -28.68 2.43 -5.62
N ALA A 880 -28.88 2.06 -4.34
CA ALA A 880 -30.13 1.52 -3.84
C ALA A 880 -31.36 2.35 -4.26
N ALA A 881 -31.20 3.65 -4.53
CA ALA A 881 -32.27 4.47 -5.10
C ALA A 881 -32.82 3.87 -6.42
N VAL A 882 -31.94 3.38 -7.29
CA VAL A 882 -32.31 2.72 -8.55
C VAL A 882 -33.15 1.46 -8.28
N GLU A 883 -32.71 0.59 -7.37
CA GLU A 883 -33.48 -0.61 -7.02
C GLU A 883 -34.84 -0.27 -6.37
N MET A 884 -34.90 0.72 -5.48
CA MET A 884 -36.15 1.16 -4.85
C MET A 884 -37.13 1.73 -5.88
N ALA A 885 -36.63 2.50 -6.85
CA ALA A 885 -37.42 3.03 -7.95
C ALA A 885 -37.99 1.92 -8.85
N LEU A 886 -37.20 0.88 -9.17
CA LEU A 886 -37.66 -0.29 -9.94
C LEU A 886 -38.75 -1.08 -9.21
N LEU A 887 -38.67 -1.15 -7.88
CA LEU A 887 -39.68 -1.80 -7.04
C LEU A 887 -40.92 -0.94 -6.78
N GLU A 888 -40.89 0.32 -7.22
CA GLU A 888 -41.95 1.32 -7.03
C GLU A 888 -42.16 1.69 -5.55
N ILE A 889 -41.09 1.62 -4.74
CA ILE A 889 -41.11 2.06 -3.35
C ILE A 889 -40.68 3.53 -3.29
N PRO A 890 -41.57 4.46 -2.88
CA PRO A 890 -41.20 5.86 -2.67
C PRO A 890 -40.03 5.93 -1.69
N THR A 891 -39.02 6.74 -2.00
CA THR A 891 -37.82 6.84 -1.18
C THR A 891 -37.45 8.30 -0.97
N VAL A 892 -37.03 8.64 0.24
CA VAL A 892 -36.53 9.98 0.60
C VAL A 892 -35.02 9.99 0.47
N LEU A 893 -34.50 10.85 -0.42
CA LEU A 893 -33.07 11.08 -0.62
C LEU A 893 -32.62 12.26 0.24
N CYS A 894 -31.77 11.99 1.23
CA CYS A 894 -31.50 12.94 2.31
C CYS A 894 -30.18 13.72 2.15
N GLY A 895 -29.20 13.16 1.43
CA GLY A 895 -27.93 13.82 1.12
C GLY A 895 -28.02 14.67 -0.15
N HIS A 896 -27.26 15.76 -0.20
CA HIS A 896 -27.28 16.75 -1.28
C HIS A 896 -27.13 16.13 -2.68
N PHE A 897 -26.19 15.19 -2.84
CA PHE A 897 -25.91 14.56 -4.12
C PHE A 897 -26.85 13.40 -4.47
N GLY A 898 -27.71 12.96 -3.55
CA GLY A 898 -28.70 11.90 -3.78
C GLY A 898 -29.59 12.17 -5.01
N PRO A 899 -30.37 13.26 -5.03
CA PRO A 899 -31.24 13.56 -6.18
C PRO A 899 -30.48 13.94 -7.46
N ILE A 900 -29.21 14.37 -7.36
CA ILE A 900 -28.37 14.72 -8.51
C ILE A 900 -27.86 13.46 -9.21
N ASP A 901 -27.32 12.51 -8.46
CA ASP A 901 -26.81 11.24 -9.00
C ASP A 901 -27.96 10.34 -9.52
N TYR A 902 -29.11 10.40 -8.84
CA TYR A 902 -30.27 9.55 -9.11
C TYR A 902 -31.53 10.40 -9.38
N PRO A 903 -31.60 11.10 -10.54
CA PRO A 903 -32.73 11.95 -10.93
C PRO A 903 -33.96 11.12 -11.37
N LEU A 904 -34.45 10.26 -10.47
CA LEU A 904 -35.45 9.22 -10.75
C LEU A 904 -36.88 9.60 -10.32
N GLY A 905 -37.07 10.77 -9.71
CA GLY A 905 -38.37 11.20 -9.19
C GLY A 905 -38.68 10.74 -7.75
N HIS A 906 -37.64 10.44 -6.97
CA HIS A 906 -37.71 10.25 -5.52
C HIS A 906 -37.99 11.56 -4.77
N LEU A 907 -38.32 11.44 -3.48
CA LEU A 907 -38.63 12.56 -2.60
C LEU A 907 -37.34 13.19 -2.07
N VAL A 908 -37.34 14.51 -1.93
CA VAL A 908 -36.24 15.27 -1.30
C VAL A 908 -36.87 16.19 -0.25
N PRO A 909 -36.44 16.13 1.02
CA PRO A 909 -36.98 17.02 2.03
C PRO A 909 -36.44 18.44 1.82
N THR A 910 -37.22 19.46 2.16
CA THR A 910 -36.79 20.87 2.20
C THR A 910 -36.20 21.27 3.54
N GLY A 911 -36.39 20.44 4.57
CA GLY A 911 -35.87 20.66 5.92
C GLY A 911 -36.34 19.59 6.91
N ARG A 912 -35.88 19.69 8.16
CA ARG A 912 -36.14 18.69 9.23
C ARG A 912 -37.62 18.41 9.47
N ARG A 913 -38.44 19.46 9.59
CA ARG A 913 -39.89 19.29 9.86
C ARG A 913 -40.60 18.55 8.73
N GLN A 914 -40.26 18.84 7.48
CA GLN A 914 -40.86 18.13 6.35
C GLN A 914 -40.40 16.67 6.32
N TYR A 915 -39.11 16.43 6.61
CA TYR A 915 -38.56 15.10 6.76
C TYR A 915 -39.33 14.26 7.80
N GLU A 916 -39.51 14.79 9.01
CA GLU A 916 -40.31 14.13 10.07
C GLU A 916 -41.74 13.83 9.62
N ASN A 917 -42.39 14.79 8.95
CA ASN A 917 -43.75 14.61 8.44
C ASN A 917 -43.84 13.53 7.36
N MET A 918 -42.80 13.34 6.55
CA MET A 918 -42.72 12.25 5.58
C MET A 918 -42.55 10.91 6.29
N LEU A 919 -41.62 10.81 7.26
CA LEU A 919 -41.37 9.60 8.03
C LEU A 919 -42.60 9.14 8.81
N ARG A 920 -43.33 10.09 9.40
CA ARG A 920 -44.55 9.84 10.19
C ARG A 920 -45.82 9.70 9.34
N PHE A 921 -45.70 9.73 8.01
CA PHE A 921 -46.83 9.70 7.07
C PHE A 921 -47.89 10.80 7.28
N LYS A 922 -47.52 11.90 7.95
CA LYS A 922 -48.35 13.12 8.11
C LYS A 922 -48.43 13.93 6.82
N SER A 923 -47.52 13.67 5.88
CA SER A 923 -47.55 14.21 4.52
C SER A 923 -47.53 13.06 3.51
N ARG A 924 -48.28 13.18 2.41
CA ARG A 924 -48.34 12.14 1.40
C ARG A 924 -47.02 12.06 0.62
N ALA A 925 -46.29 10.97 0.81
CA ALA A 925 -45.12 10.60 0.03
C ALA A 925 -45.54 10.25 -1.42
N LYS A 926 -45.64 11.24 -2.31
CA LYS A 926 -46.01 11.02 -3.73
C LYS A 926 -44.76 11.10 -4.60
N ALA A 927 -44.16 9.94 -4.89
CA ALA A 927 -43.09 9.84 -5.88
C ALA A 927 -43.62 10.07 -7.31
N ALA A 928 -42.72 10.31 -8.26
CA ALA A 928 -43.09 10.50 -9.66
C ALA A 928 -43.76 9.23 -10.23
N PRO A 929 -44.86 9.35 -11.00
CA PRO A 929 -45.58 8.20 -11.55
C PRO A 929 -44.72 7.34 -12.50
N ASP A 930 -43.71 7.95 -13.12
CA ASP A 930 -42.81 7.35 -14.09
C ASP A 930 -41.48 6.88 -13.47
N MET A 931 -41.36 6.85 -12.14
CA MET A 931 -40.12 6.52 -11.42
C MET A 931 -39.49 5.17 -11.83
N ARG A 932 -40.30 4.12 -12.00
CA ARG A 932 -39.82 2.81 -12.48
C ARG A 932 -39.22 2.89 -13.88
N ALA A 933 -39.88 3.62 -14.78
CA ALA A 933 -39.39 3.82 -16.13
C ALA A 933 -38.09 4.63 -16.14
N ARG A 934 -38.01 5.69 -15.32
CA ARG A 934 -36.77 6.48 -15.14
C ARG A 934 -35.61 5.61 -14.67
N ALA A 935 -35.83 4.73 -13.70
CA ALA A 935 -34.77 3.83 -13.20
C ALA A 935 -34.27 2.85 -14.26
N ALA A 936 -35.16 2.28 -15.07
CA ALA A 936 -34.78 1.42 -16.18
C ALA A 936 -33.96 2.19 -17.24
N ILE A 937 -34.42 3.37 -17.62
CA ILE A 937 -33.69 4.20 -18.58
C ILE A 937 -32.35 4.68 -18.02
N TRP A 938 -32.25 4.95 -16.72
CA TRP A 938 -31.00 5.30 -16.04
C TRP A 938 -29.99 4.16 -16.14
N LEU A 939 -30.41 2.92 -15.87
CA LEU A 939 -29.53 1.75 -16.03
C LEU A 939 -29.09 1.55 -17.48
N HIS A 940 -29.99 1.79 -18.44
CA HIS A 940 -29.65 1.76 -19.85
C HIS A 940 -28.60 2.83 -20.20
N TYR A 941 -28.81 4.07 -19.75
CA TYR A 941 -27.88 5.18 -19.93
C TYR A 941 -26.48 4.86 -19.39
N MET A 942 -26.40 4.31 -18.18
CA MET A 942 -25.15 3.96 -17.50
C MET A 942 -24.43 2.76 -18.13
N SER A 943 -25.13 1.94 -18.91
CA SER A 943 -24.54 0.80 -19.63
C SER A 943 -24.02 1.17 -21.03
N MET A 944 -24.41 2.33 -21.55
CA MET A 944 -24.21 2.72 -22.93
C MET A 944 -22.77 3.13 -23.24
N SER A 945 -22.31 2.73 -24.42
CA SER A 945 -21.01 3.11 -25.02
C SER A 945 -20.91 4.58 -25.43
N GLY A 946 -21.97 5.38 -25.30
CA GLY A 946 -21.92 6.83 -25.56
C GLY A 946 -21.47 7.62 -24.33
N PHE A 947 -21.99 7.29 -23.15
CA PHE A 947 -21.60 7.95 -21.90
C PHE A 947 -20.25 7.44 -21.39
N ILE A 948 -20.13 6.13 -21.21
CA ILE A 948 -18.94 5.45 -20.71
C ILE A 948 -18.28 4.70 -21.86
N LEU A 949 -17.01 5.02 -22.15
CA LEU A 949 -16.32 4.51 -23.34
C LEU A 949 -15.43 3.31 -23.01
N ASP A 950 -15.29 2.38 -23.95
CA ASP A 950 -14.40 1.24 -23.81
C ASP A 950 -12.93 1.71 -23.75
N TYR A 951 -12.18 1.20 -22.77
CA TYR A 951 -10.81 1.60 -22.46
C TYR A 951 -10.11 0.54 -21.60
N ARG A 952 -9.34 -0.35 -22.24
CA ARG A 952 -8.71 -1.52 -21.60
C ARG A 952 -7.20 -1.62 -21.83
N TYR A 953 -6.48 -0.51 -21.92
CA TYR A 953 -5.04 -0.55 -22.24
C TYR A 953 -4.12 -0.96 -21.09
N HIS A 954 -4.51 -0.73 -19.84
CA HIS A 954 -3.69 -1.04 -18.67
C HIS A 954 -4.56 -1.34 -17.45
N ALA A 955 -3.95 -2.02 -16.47
CA ALA A 955 -4.64 -2.48 -15.27
C ALA A 955 -5.06 -1.32 -14.36
N ARG A 956 -6.33 -0.94 -14.44
CA ARG A 956 -6.99 0.04 -13.54
C ARG A 956 -7.89 -0.69 -12.54
N PRO A 957 -7.60 -0.67 -11.23
CA PRO A 957 -8.37 -1.44 -10.26
C PRO A 957 -9.81 -0.93 -10.12
N MET A 958 -10.78 -1.84 -9.96
CA MET A 958 -12.20 -1.52 -9.71
C MET A 958 -12.65 -1.73 -8.25
N THR A 959 -11.88 -2.50 -7.47
CA THR A 959 -12.16 -2.79 -6.06
C THR A 959 -10.94 -2.42 -5.23
N ASN A 960 -11.02 -2.58 -3.90
CA ASN A 960 -9.86 -2.39 -3.03
C ASN A 960 -8.82 -3.50 -3.17
N LYS A 961 -9.15 -4.62 -3.83
CA LYS A 961 -8.20 -5.70 -4.15
C LYS A 961 -7.00 -5.14 -4.91
N VAL A 962 -5.81 -5.50 -4.44
CA VAL A 962 -4.58 -4.92 -4.97
C VAL A 962 -4.18 -5.64 -6.25
N VAL A 963 -4.52 -5.07 -7.40
CA VAL A 963 -4.03 -5.54 -8.70
C VAL A 963 -2.57 -5.09 -8.88
N TYR A 964 -1.57 -5.82 -8.42
CA TYR A 964 -0.18 -5.34 -8.44
C TYR A 964 0.83 -6.46 -8.77
N PRO A 965 1.92 -6.18 -9.53
CA PRO A 965 2.33 -4.87 -10.06
C PRO A 965 1.41 -4.35 -11.18
N PRO A 966 1.43 -3.04 -11.46
CA PRO A 966 0.72 -2.49 -12.62
C PRO A 966 1.28 -3.05 -13.93
N TYR A 967 0.43 -3.20 -14.94
CA TYR A 967 0.82 -3.72 -16.26
C TYR A 967 -0.02 -3.11 -17.39
N TRP A 968 0.55 -3.13 -18.59
CA TRP A 968 -0.15 -2.85 -19.85
C TRP A 968 -0.75 -4.13 -20.42
N ILE A 969 -1.88 -4.02 -21.09
CA ILE A 969 -2.51 -5.12 -21.83
C ILE A 969 -1.93 -5.08 -23.24
N ASP A 970 -0.96 -5.97 -23.49
CA ASP A 970 -0.08 -5.90 -24.66
C ASP A 970 -0.88 -6.03 -25.98
N GLU A 971 -1.95 -6.84 -26.02
CA GLU A 971 -2.85 -7.01 -27.18
C GLU A 971 -3.54 -5.69 -27.58
N ASP A 972 -4.16 -5.01 -26.61
CA ASP A 972 -4.89 -3.75 -26.86
C ASP A 972 -3.93 -2.61 -27.24
N MET A 973 -2.72 -2.61 -26.67
CA MET A 973 -1.67 -1.66 -27.05
C MET A 973 -1.15 -1.89 -28.46
N GLN A 974 -0.98 -3.15 -28.89
CA GLN A 974 -0.59 -3.47 -30.27
C GLN A 974 -1.66 -3.02 -31.27
N SER A 975 -2.94 -3.27 -30.95
CA SER A 975 -4.07 -2.82 -31.76
C SER A 975 -4.09 -1.29 -31.89
N TYR A 976 -3.99 -0.56 -30.77
CA TYR A 976 -3.95 0.91 -30.77
C TYR A 976 -2.78 1.48 -31.59
N VAL A 977 -1.59 0.89 -31.47
CA VAL A 977 -0.41 1.36 -32.24
C VAL A 977 -0.61 1.17 -33.74
N LYS A 978 -1.27 0.08 -34.16
CA LYS A 978 -1.48 -0.25 -35.58
C LYS A 978 -2.67 0.46 -36.21
N HIS A 979 -3.76 0.62 -35.48
CA HIS A 979 -5.05 1.05 -36.03
C HIS A 979 -5.59 2.34 -35.40
N GLY A 980 -4.94 2.86 -34.35
CA GLY A 980 -5.54 3.89 -33.51
C GLY A 980 -6.72 3.37 -32.70
N ASP A 981 -7.47 4.27 -32.08
CA ASP A 981 -8.70 3.92 -31.36
C ASP A 981 -9.69 5.10 -31.36
N ALA A 982 -10.90 4.84 -31.84
CA ALA A 982 -11.95 5.85 -31.94
C ALA A 982 -12.51 6.28 -30.57
N GLN A 983 -12.63 5.35 -29.61
CA GLN A 983 -13.14 5.62 -28.27
C GLN A 983 -12.14 6.47 -27.47
N ALA A 984 -10.86 6.12 -27.50
CA ALA A 984 -9.81 6.94 -26.90
C ALA A 984 -9.74 8.34 -27.55
N SER A 985 -10.00 8.43 -28.86
CA SER A 985 -10.10 9.69 -29.61
C SER A 985 -11.25 10.57 -29.11
N ILE A 986 -12.41 9.97 -28.84
CA ILE A 986 -13.58 10.67 -28.28
C ILE A 986 -13.26 11.15 -26.86
N LEU A 987 -12.67 10.31 -26.00
CA LEU A 987 -12.24 10.73 -24.65
C LEU A 987 -11.29 11.93 -24.71
N ALA A 988 -10.31 11.93 -25.62
CA ALA A 988 -9.39 13.04 -25.80
C ALA A 988 -10.11 14.31 -26.28
N LYS A 989 -11.07 14.19 -27.21
CA LYS A 989 -11.88 15.32 -27.68
C LYS A 989 -12.78 15.90 -26.57
N ARG A 990 -13.35 15.05 -25.71
CA ARG A 990 -14.11 15.48 -24.51
C ARG A 990 -13.24 16.21 -23.51
N ALA A 991 -12.02 15.71 -23.27
CA ALA A 991 -11.07 16.33 -22.36
C ALA A 991 -10.72 17.78 -22.75
N ILE A 992 -10.79 18.13 -24.04
CA ILE A 992 -10.42 19.48 -24.54
C ILE A 992 -11.62 20.29 -25.04
N GLY A 993 -12.85 19.83 -24.78
CA GLY A 993 -14.09 20.54 -25.11
C GLY A 993 -14.45 20.56 -26.60
N ILE A 994 -13.85 19.70 -27.44
CA ILE A 994 -14.24 19.57 -28.86
C ILE A 994 -15.54 18.76 -29.01
N LEU A 995 -15.75 17.80 -28.11
CA LEU A 995 -16.99 17.03 -28.02
C LEU A 995 -17.54 17.15 -26.61
N ASP A 996 -18.86 17.25 -26.49
CA ASP A 996 -19.53 17.10 -25.20
C ASP A 996 -19.85 15.61 -24.94
N GLU A 997 -20.23 15.32 -23.70
CA GLU A 997 -21.02 14.12 -23.42
C GLU A 997 -22.31 14.16 -24.26
N PRO A 998 -22.76 13.04 -24.84
CA PRO A 998 -23.89 13.05 -25.75
C PRO A 998 -25.12 13.64 -25.07
N ARG A 999 -25.58 14.80 -25.55
CA ARG A 999 -26.91 15.35 -25.26
C ARG A 999 -27.87 14.61 -26.17
N ILE A 1000 -28.24 13.41 -25.76
CA ILE A 1000 -29.08 12.54 -26.56
C ILE A 1000 -30.53 12.98 -26.41
#